data_AF-A0AAN1JDT7-F1
#
_entry.id   AF-A0AAN1JDT7-F1
#
_cell.length_a   1.000
_cell.length_b   1.000
_cell.length_c   1.000
_cell.angle_alpha   90.00
_cell.angle_beta   90.00
_cell.angle_gamma   90.00
#
_symmetry.space_group_name_H-M   'P 1'
#
loop_
_entity.id
_entity.type
_entity.pdbx_description
1 polymer ?
#
loop_
_entity_poly.entity_id
_entity_poly.type
_entity_poly.pdbx_seq_one_letter_code
_entity_poly.pdbx_strand_id
1 'polypeptide(L)'
;MNQSQPNAATPDTFAPSMPFASMPGNLFAQGYAYAVDTWQRSVLFADVMRERGNQYQAHMQERVPNVLDFGTELIVDGRTLPRPVNYGLVRIVAPDDLKPDRDLAEGHDPGRLRPFVVVDPRAGHGPGIGGFKRDSEIGAALRAGHPCYFIGFLPDPVPGQTVEDVMHAEAAFLEKVIELHPNSPGKPAVIGNCQAGWQVLMTASMRPDLFGPIVVAGAPVSYWAGWRGKNPMRYSGGMLGGSWLTALTGDLGDGRFDGAWLVQNFENLNPANTLWTKQYNLYTSIDTEGPRYLGFEKYWGGHVFLNAGEMQYIVDNLFVGNRFVSGEIVTSEGVRLDLRNIRSPIVVFCSYGDNITPPPQALGWITDLYRDDADLLGHDQTIVYATHESIGHLGIFVSSSTGKKEHREFVSNIDLIDLLPSGLYEAHMGAKTDATPYAELTQGQYVLSISPRTIADVREIVQPDPESDRRFATAAYLSRVNLGLYRSFMQPWVRACTTPWTTDLSSKLHPLRVTYELWSDRNPFASSVAKAAESVKEARAPVAADNPFLQMQTAMSNAVIASFDLYRDMRDAAVEQIFETVYGAPWLQAFAGLPPRSDSEANAALTEPGDTEEREASIVAEHERLRHDMTEGGLLEASVRALLYVKRTHGEADERRFNLAREMLSKLSDQGILAFKHVVREQAALLRLDSEAAIDALPGLLASAPPDNIRTAARDIDKLSTVLTLDDHERADLARVLTIFESASKKKASRRAEPARQQVE
;
A
#
# COMPACT_ATOMS: atom_id res chain seq x y z
N MET A 1 -10.04 -8.67 -27.46
CA MET A 1 -10.07 -8.74 -28.94
C MET A 1 -10.33 -7.34 -29.49
N ASN A 2 -9.28 -6.53 -29.63
CA ASN A 2 -9.02 -5.55 -30.70
C ASN A 2 -7.68 -4.91 -30.36
N GLN A 3 -6.66 -5.33 -31.12
CA GLN A 3 -5.27 -4.91 -30.96
C GLN A 3 -5.10 -3.49 -31.49
N SER A 4 -4.56 -2.59 -30.67
CA SER A 4 -3.92 -1.37 -31.15
C SER A 4 -2.45 -1.67 -31.39
N GLN A 5 -2.13 -2.00 -32.64
CA GLN A 5 -0.75 -2.02 -33.14
C GLN A 5 -0.16 -0.60 -33.07
N PRO A 6 1.11 -0.43 -32.67
CA PRO A 6 1.84 0.80 -32.95
C PRO A 6 2.14 0.86 -34.46
N ASN A 7 1.82 2.01 -35.06
CA ASN A 7 1.91 2.29 -36.49
C ASN A 7 3.17 1.75 -37.17
N ALA A 8 2.97 0.90 -38.17
CA ALA A 8 3.96 0.54 -39.17
C ALA A 8 4.26 1.76 -40.07
N ALA A 9 5.43 2.35 -39.91
CA ALA A 9 6.01 3.18 -40.95
C ALA A 9 6.54 2.27 -42.07
N THR A 10 6.18 2.59 -43.31
CA THR A 10 6.64 1.95 -44.54
C THR A 10 8.17 1.88 -44.64
N PRO A 11 8.73 0.84 -45.30
CA PRO A 11 10.17 0.71 -45.47
C PRO A 11 10.63 1.63 -46.59
N ASP A 12 10.94 2.88 -46.26
CA ASP A 12 11.79 3.68 -47.13
C ASP A 12 13.19 3.10 -47.08
N THR A 13 13.56 2.42 -48.16
CA THR A 13 14.92 2.00 -48.47
C THR A 13 15.82 3.22 -48.60
N PHE A 14 16.27 3.76 -47.48
CA PHE A 14 17.51 4.50 -47.39
C PHE A 14 18.57 3.55 -46.86
N ALA A 15 19.36 3.01 -47.79
CA ALA A 15 20.64 2.43 -47.44
C ALA A 15 21.41 3.42 -46.55
N PRO A 16 21.94 3.03 -45.39
CA PRO A 16 22.85 3.89 -44.66
C PRO A 16 24.11 4.01 -45.51
N SER A 17 24.24 5.11 -46.23
CA SER A 17 25.54 5.55 -46.74
C SER A 17 26.41 5.85 -45.53
N MET A 18 27.13 4.84 -45.07
CA MET A 18 28.30 4.99 -44.20
C MET A 18 29.19 6.07 -44.82
N PRO A 19 29.38 7.25 -44.21
CA PRO A 19 30.41 8.17 -44.65
C PRO A 19 31.73 7.65 -44.06
N PHE A 20 32.28 6.58 -44.64
CA PHE A 20 33.68 6.22 -44.46
C PHE A 20 34.54 7.22 -45.21
N ALA A 21 34.73 8.39 -44.61
CA ALA A 21 35.78 9.32 -44.96
C ALA A 21 36.39 9.90 -43.67
N SER A 22 36.86 9.03 -42.78
CA SER A 22 37.71 9.41 -41.65
C SER A 22 39.18 9.27 -42.06
N MET A 23 39.86 10.42 -42.18
CA MET A 23 41.32 10.46 -42.18
C MET A 23 41.85 9.75 -40.92
N PRO A 24 42.93 8.95 -40.99
CA PRO A 24 43.49 8.18 -39.85
C PRO A 24 43.76 9.03 -38.59
N GLY A 25 44.05 10.32 -38.74
CA GLY A 25 44.26 11.26 -37.64
C GLY A 25 43.00 11.60 -36.82
N ASN A 26 41.79 11.44 -37.38
CA ASN A 26 40.53 11.75 -36.70
C ASN A 26 40.15 10.66 -35.69
N LEU A 27 40.35 9.38 -36.03
CA LEU A 27 40.04 8.25 -35.13
C LEU A 27 40.98 8.21 -33.91
N PHE A 28 42.26 8.55 -34.08
CA PHE A 28 43.20 8.62 -32.95
C PHE A 28 42.81 9.74 -31.97
N ALA A 29 42.46 10.92 -32.47
CA ALA A 29 42.01 12.03 -31.63
C ALA A 29 40.70 11.69 -30.90
N GLN A 30 39.73 11.06 -31.58
CA GLN A 30 38.49 10.59 -30.99
C GLN A 30 38.72 9.51 -29.92
N GLY A 31 39.64 8.58 -30.18
CA GLY A 31 40.02 7.52 -29.23
C GLY A 31 40.73 8.08 -28.00
N TYR A 32 41.64 9.05 -28.19
CA TYR A 32 42.30 9.74 -27.08
C TYR A 32 41.29 10.52 -26.22
N ALA A 33 40.40 11.31 -26.84
CA ALA A 33 39.37 12.04 -26.11
C ALA A 33 38.45 11.11 -25.31
N TYR A 34 38.04 9.97 -25.90
CA TYR A 34 37.27 8.94 -25.20
C TYR A 34 38.05 8.29 -24.05
N ALA A 35 39.35 8.03 -24.22
CA ALA A 35 40.19 7.45 -23.18
C ALA A 35 40.37 8.40 -21.99
N VAL A 36 40.56 9.70 -22.25
CA VAL A 36 40.61 10.73 -21.21
C VAL A 36 39.29 10.78 -20.45
N ASP A 37 38.15 10.88 -21.15
CA ASP A 37 36.83 10.92 -20.52
C ASP A 37 36.54 9.64 -19.70
N THR A 38 36.88 8.47 -20.23
CA THR A 38 36.74 7.18 -19.55
C THR A 38 37.58 7.10 -18.28
N TRP A 39 38.84 7.55 -18.32
CA TRP A 39 39.69 7.63 -17.14
C TRP A 39 39.09 8.57 -16.08
N GLN A 40 38.64 9.75 -16.49
CA GLN A 40 38.00 10.72 -15.58
C GLN A 40 36.73 10.16 -14.94
N ARG A 41 35.80 9.59 -15.73
CA ARG A 41 34.59 8.96 -15.21
C ARG A 41 34.90 7.81 -14.25
N SER A 42 35.95 7.02 -14.52
CA SER A 42 36.37 5.92 -13.66
C SER A 42 36.89 6.41 -12.30
N VAL A 43 37.68 7.49 -12.27
CA VAL A 43 38.15 8.10 -11.02
C VAL A 43 36.97 8.65 -10.20
N LEU A 44 36.06 9.38 -10.85
CA LEU A 44 34.88 9.93 -10.19
C LEU A 44 33.92 8.84 -9.68
N PHE A 45 33.71 7.79 -10.47
CA PHE A 45 32.93 6.62 -10.05
C PHE A 45 33.54 5.96 -8.82
N ALA A 46 34.86 5.72 -8.83
CA ALA A 46 35.56 5.16 -7.68
C ALA A 46 35.45 6.06 -6.43
N ASP A 47 35.43 7.38 -6.61
CA ASP A 47 35.21 8.32 -5.50
C ASP A 47 33.79 8.24 -4.94
N VAL A 48 32.76 8.21 -5.78
CA VAL A 48 31.36 8.03 -5.33
C VAL A 48 31.19 6.69 -4.59
N MET A 49 31.80 5.60 -5.08
CA MET A 49 31.74 4.31 -4.40
C MET A 49 32.48 4.32 -3.04
N ARG A 50 33.54 5.14 -2.91
CA ARG A 50 34.26 5.34 -1.63
C ARG A 50 33.38 6.12 -0.65
N GLU A 51 32.73 7.18 -1.12
CA GLU A 51 31.76 7.95 -0.34
C GLU A 51 30.61 7.06 0.13
N ARG A 52 30.11 6.16 -0.72
CA ARG A 52 29.11 5.16 -0.34
C ARG A 52 29.58 4.29 0.83
N GLY A 53 30.81 3.77 0.77
CA GLY A 53 31.34 2.94 1.86
C GLY A 53 31.56 3.71 3.16
N ASN A 54 32.01 4.96 3.07
CA ASN A 54 32.11 5.86 4.23
C ASN A 54 30.73 6.14 4.85
N GLN A 55 29.75 6.47 4.01
CA GLN A 55 28.38 6.74 4.40
C GLN A 55 27.75 5.52 5.08
N TYR A 56 27.97 4.32 4.52
CA TYR A 56 27.51 3.07 5.13
C TYR A 56 28.11 2.87 6.53
N GLN A 57 29.42 3.04 6.69
CA GLN A 57 30.08 2.91 7.99
C GLN A 57 29.56 3.93 9.01
N ALA A 58 29.38 5.19 8.59
CA ALA A 58 28.83 6.24 9.46
C ALA A 58 27.39 5.90 9.87
N HIS A 59 26.57 5.45 8.92
CA HIS A 59 25.18 5.08 9.17
C HIS A 59 25.07 3.91 10.15
N MET A 60 25.89 2.86 10.00
CA MET A 60 25.91 1.71 10.92
C MET A 60 26.42 2.05 12.33
N GLN A 61 27.07 3.20 12.52
CA GLN A 61 27.47 3.70 13.85
C GLN A 61 26.40 4.55 14.53
N GLU A 62 25.32 4.92 13.82
CA GLU A 62 24.18 5.62 14.40
C GLU A 62 23.51 4.74 15.48
N ARG A 63 23.04 5.35 16.57
CA ARG A 63 22.35 4.61 17.64
C ARG A 63 20.99 4.07 17.19
N VAL A 64 20.32 4.81 16.31
CA VAL A 64 19.00 4.49 15.74
C VAL A 64 19.09 4.77 14.24
N PRO A 65 19.77 3.92 13.46
CA PRO A 65 19.97 4.16 12.04
C PRO A 65 18.63 4.16 11.32
N ASN A 66 18.32 5.27 10.67
CA ASN A 66 17.13 5.45 9.86
C ASN A 66 17.38 6.47 8.75
N VAL A 67 16.46 6.54 7.79
CA VAL A 67 16.54 7.47 6.66
C VAL A 67 15.41 8.50 6.64
N LEU A 68 14.75 8.73 7.78
CA LEU A 68 13.74 9.80 7.89
C LEU A 68 14.40 11.16 7.68
N ASP A 69 13.82 11.98 6.81
CA ASP A 69 14.24 13.37 6.58
C ASP A 69 13.52 14.37 7.52
N PHE A 70 13.01 13.88 8.66
CA PHE A 70 12.19 14.66 9.60
C PHE A 70 12.72 14.55 11.04
N GLY A 71 12.56 15.63 11.81
CA GLY A 71 12.81 15.60 13.25
C GLY A 71 11.79 14.71 13.95
N THR A 72 12.20 14.02 15.01
CA THR A 72 11.34 13.07 15.73
C THR A 72 11.43 13.25 17.24
N GLU A 73 10.32 13.01 17.92
CA GLU A 73 10.21 12.93 19.38
C GLU A 73 9.75 11.52 19.76
N LEU A 74 10.51 10.81 20.59
CA LEU A 74 10.14 9.48 21.06
C LEU A 74 8.96 9.56 22.04
N ILE A 75 7.87 8.87 21.71
CA ILE A 75 6.64 8.82 22.52
C ILE A 75 6.56 7.53 23.32
N VAL A 76 6.82 6.39 22.67
CA VAL A 76 6.85 5.07 23.33
C VAL A 76 8.04 4.27 22.81
N ASP A 77 8.84 3.75 23.74
CA ASP A 77 9.87 2.76 23.47
C ASP A 77 9.27 1.36 23.63
N GLY A 78 9.16 0.58 22.54
CA GLY A 78 8.56 -0.75 22.57
C GLY A 78 9.31 -1.72 23.50
N ARG A 79 10.56 -1.44 23.85
CA ARG A 79 11.35 -2.27 24.77
C ARG A 79 10.91 -2.14 26.23
N THR A 80 10.13 -1.11 26.56
CA THR A 80 9.61 -0.89 27.92
C THR A 80 8.19 -1.41 28.09
N LEU A 81 7.57 -1.93 27.03
CA LEU A 81 6.26 -2.56 27.07
C LEU A 81 6.31 -3.93 27.77
N PRO A 82 5.16 -4.45 28.26
CA PRO A 82 5.10 -5.76 28.92
C PRO A 82 5.59 -6.92 28.04
N ARG A 83 5.38 -6.82 26.73
CA ARG A 83 5.94 -7.70 25.70
C ARG A 83 6.97 -6.87 24.90
N PRO A 84 8.26 -6.89 25.26
CA PRO A 84 9.23 -5.96 24.71
C PRO A 84 9.51 -6.24 23.23
N VAL A 85 9.51 -5.19 22.41
CA VAL A 85 9.85 -5.26 20.99
C VAL A 85 10.87 -4.19 20.61
N ASN A 86 11.58 -4.38 19.49
CA ASN A 86 12.52 -3.40 18.96
C ASN A 86 11.88 -2.21 18.22
N TYR A 87 10.56 -2.10 18.28
CA TYR A 87 9.79 -1.02 17.65
C TYR A 87 9.66 0.20 18.58
N GLY A 88 9.37 1.36 18.02
CA GLY A 88 9.08 2.57 18.78
C GLY A 88 8.12 3.49 18.05
N LEU A 89 7.25 4.14 18.81
CA LEU A 89 6.37 5.21 18.33
C LEU A 89 7.07 6.55 18.50
N VAL A 90 7.24 7.27 17.40
CA VAL A 90 7.75 8.64 17.40
C VAL A 90 6.70 9.60 16.84
N ARG A 91 6.65 10.81 17.38
CA ARG A 91 5.93 11.94 16.79
C ARG A 91 6.85 12.65 15.80
N ILE A 92 6.35 12.96 14.62
CA ILE A 92 7.08 13.75 13.64
C ILE A 92 6.99 15.23 14.00
N VAL A 93 8.15 15.90 14.06
CA VAL A 93 8.25 17.34 14.24
C VAL A 93 8.19 17.99 12.87
N ALA A 94 7.14 18.77 12.61
CA ALA A 94 7.00 19.52 11.38
C ALA A 94 8.17 20.51 11.24
N PRO A 95 8.96 20.46 10.16
CA PRO A 95 10.08 21.37 9.99
C PRO A 95 9.58 22.75 9.55
N ASP A 96 10.33 23.81 9.85
CA ASP A 96 9.91 25.21 9.62
C ASP A 96 9.59 25.54 8.14
N ASP A 97 10.22 24.80 7.22
CA ASP A 97 10.06 24.92 5.76
C ASP A 97 8.81 24.20 5.23
N LEU A 98 8.20 23.31 6.02
CA LEU A 98 7.00 22.56 5.66
C LEU A 98 5.80 23.06 6.45
N LYS A 99 5.30 24.23 6.06
CA LYS A 99 4.08 24.80 6.64
C LYS A 99 2.83 24.14 6.03
N PRO A 100 1.75 23.95 6.80
CA PRO A 100 0.46 23.56 6.25
C PRO A 100 0.03 24.51 5.14
N ASP A 101 -0.65 23.98 4.11
CA ASP A 101 -1.17 24.81 3.02
C ASP A 101 -2.19 25.83 3.59
N ARG A 102 -2.02 27.12 3.23
CA ARG A 102 -2.65 28.29 3.89
C ARG A 102 -4.18 28.22 4.02
N ASP A 103 -4.86 27.59 3.07
CA ASP A 103 -6.33 27.49 3.05
C ASP A 103 -6.88 26.54 4.14
N LEU A 104 -6.03 25.70 4.74
CA LEU A 104 -6.41 24.78 5.81
C LEU A 104 -6.42 25.44 7.20
N ALA A 105 -5.64 26.50 7.39
CA ALA A 105 -5.43 27.15 8.68
C ALA A 105 -6.56 28.10 9.11
N GLU A 106 -7.33 28.65 8.15
CA GLU A 106 -8.40 29.60 8.45
C GLU A 106 -9.77 28.93 8.71
N GLY A 107 -9.92 27.64 8.39
CA GLY A 107 -11.19 26.91 8.51
C GLY A 107 -11.18 25.66 9.40
N HIS A 108 -10.03 25.08 9.71
CA HIS A 108 -9.91 23.87 10.55
C HIS A 108 -9.05 24.18 11.78
N ASP A 109 -9.57 23.90 12.97
CA ASP A 109 -8.78 23.94 14.20
C ASP A 109 -7.68 22.87 14.11
N PRO A 110 -6.37 23.24 14.07
CA PRO A 110 -5.27 22.29 13.92
C PRO A 110 -5.22 21.21 15.01
N GLY A 111 -5.86 21.45 16.17
CA GLY A 111 -6.00 20.47 17.26
C GLY A 111 -7.15 19.47 17.07
N ARG A 112 -7.90 19.54 15.97
CA ARG A 112 -9.08 18.71 15.66
C ARG A 112 -8.94 17.95 14.34
N LEU A 113 -7.73 17.78 13.81
CA LEU A 113 -7.49 16.93 12.65
C LEU A 113 -7.13 15.50 13.08
N ARG A 114 -7.49 14.52 12.25
CA ARG A 114 -7.19 13.11 12.49
C ARG A 114 -5.67 12.89 12.54
N PRO A 115 -5.11 12.19 13.55
CA PRO A 115 -3.70 11.83 13.52
C PRO A 115 -3.43 10.75 12.45
N PHE A 116 -2.29 10.87 11.77
CA PHE A 116 -1.76 9.87 10.85
C PHE A 116 -0.63 9.09 11.50
N VAL A 117 -0.60 7.78 11.28
CA VAL A 117 0.48 6.88 11.72
C VAL A 117 1.05 6.15 10.51
N VAL A 118 2.30 6.41 10.17
CA VAL A 118 3.00 5.73 9.07
C VAL A 118 3.87 4.60 9.62
N VAL A 119 3.77 3.41 9.02
CA VAL A 119 4.50 2.21 9.43
C VAL A 119 5.29 1.67 8.24
N ASP A 120 6.60 1.61 8.40
CA ASP A 120 7.50 1.15 7.34
C ASP A 120 7.78 -0.35 7.39
N PRO A 121 8.08 -0.96 6.22
CA PRO A 121 8.35 -2.38 6.14
C PRO A 121 9.67 -2.75 6.80
N ARG A 122 9.67 -3.83 7.59
CA ARG A 122 10.88 -4.56 7.99
C ARG A 122 11.20 -5.65 6.96
N ALA A 123 11.32 -5.24 5.70
CA ALA A 123 11.62 -6.12 4.56
C ALA A 123 13.14 -6.25 4.29
N GLY A 124 13.94 -6.33 5.36
CA GLY A 124 15.40 -6.45 5.30
C GLY A 124 16.18 -5.14 5.35
N HIS A 125 15.53 -4.00 5.11
CA HIS A 125 16.10 -2.65 5.25
C HIS A 125 15.65 -1.98 6.56
N GLY A 126 16.41 -0.96 6.98
CA GLY A 126 16.08 -0.11 8.13
C GLY A 126 14.89 0.82 7.86
N PRO A 127 14.33 1.44 8.91
CA PRO A 127 13.11 2.24 8.78
C PRO A 127 13.39 3.63 8.19
N GLY A 128 12.32 4.32 7.79
CA GLY A 128 12.30 5.74 7.44
C GLY A 128 12.00 6.03 5.98
N ILE A 129 11.67 5.02 5.20
CA ILE A 129 11.39 5.15 3.78
C ILE A 129 10.09 5.94 3.51
N GLY A 130 9.05 5.78 4.33
CA GLY A 130 7.82 6.56 4.28
C GLY A 130 7.98 8.05 4.65
N GLY A 131 9.18 8.44 5.10
CA GLY A 131 9.61 9.81 5.38
C GLY A 131 10.91 10.22 4.69
N PHE A 132 11.34 9.47 3.67
CA PHE A 132 12.68 9.64 3.06
C PHE A 132 12.89 10.97 2.35
N LYS A 133 11.80 11.62 1.95
CA LYS A 133 11.78 12.90 1.25
C LYS A 133 10.68 13.79 1.80
N ARG A 134 10.83 15.11 1.61
CA ARG A 134 9.77 16.09 1.92
C ARG A 134 8.42 15.77 1.28
N ASP A 135 8.40 15.17 0.09
CA ASP A 135 7.19 14.81 -0.68
C ASP A 135 6.56 13.45 -0.31
N SER A 136 7.05 12.80 0.74
CA SER A 136 6.60 11.48 1.20
C SER A 136 5.22 11.49 1.85
N GLU A 137 4.73 10.33 2.28
CA GLU A 137 3.48 10.17 3.02
C GLU A 137 3.44 11.05 4.28
N ILE A 138 4.53 11.06 5.06
CA ILE A 138 4.69 11.96 6.21
C ILE A 138 4.60 13.41 5.75
N GLY A 139 5.27 13.76 4.65
CA GLY A 139 5.22 15.10 4.08
C GLY A 139 3.82 15.52 3.62
N ALA A 140 3.06 14.61 3.03
CA ALA A 140 1.67 14.82 2.62
C ALA A 140 0.77 15.08 3.84
N ALA A 141 0.88 14.25 4.89
CA ALA A 141 0.13 14.43 6.14
C ALA A 141 0.41 15.79 6.79
N LEU A 142 1.69 16.17 6.90
CA LEU A 142 2.09 17.45 7.51
C LEU A 142 1.62 18.67 6.71
N ARG A 143 1.66 18.63 5.37
CA ARG A 143 1.11 19.71 4.53
C ARG A 143 -0.39 19.87 4.66
N ALA A 144 -1.09 18.75 4.81
CA ALA A 144 -2.52 18.74 5.09
C ALA A 144 -2.84 19.14 6.55
N GLY A 145 -1.82 19.44 7.37
CA GLY A 145 -1.97 19.94 8.74
C GLY A 145 -2.23 18.86 9.79
N HIS A 146 -2.19 17.57 9.42
CA HIS A 146 -2.47 16.48 10.34
C HIS A 146 -1.30 16.24 11.31
N PRO A 147 -1.57 15.95 12.60
CA PRO A 147 -0.57 15.37 13.49
C PRO A 147 -0.04 14.06 12.89
N CYS A 148 1.27 13.92 12.75
CA CYS A 148 1.88 12.75 12.13
C CYS A 148 2.79 12.01 13.11
N TYR A 149 2.63 10.69 13.14
CA TYR A 149 3.43 9.75 13.91
C TYR A 149 4.04 8.71 12.97
N PHE A 150 5.12 8.11 13.45
CA PHE A 150 5.82 7.07 12.73
C PHE A 150 6.14 5.91 13.68
N ILE A 151 5.89 4.69 13.23
CA ILE A 151 6.31 3.48 13.92
C ILE A 151 7.54 2.96 13.21
N GLY A 152 8.70 3.10 13.87
CA GLY A 152 9.99 2.61 13.39
C GLY A 152 10.51 1.45 14.23
N PHE A 153 11.67 0.92 13.87
CA PHE A 153 12.32 -0.17 14.60
C PHE A 153 13.84 -0.04 14.61
N LEU A 154 14.47 -0.63 15.62
CA LEU A 154 15.93 -0.73 15.71
C LEU A 154 16.45 -1.89 14.84
N PRO A 155 17.73 -1.86 14.41
CA PRO A 155 18.29 -2.92 13.57
C PRO A 155 18.19 -4.33 14.15
N ASP A 156 18.26 -4.45 15.47
CA ASP A 156 18.24 -5.73 16.16
C ASP A 156 16.89 -5.96 16.84
N PRO A 157 16.26 -7.15 16.65
CA PRO A 157 15.09 -7.56 17.41
C PRO A 157 15.42 -7.67 18.91
N VAL A 158 14.40 -7.53 19.75
CA VAL A 158 14.52 -8.03 21.13
C VAL A 158 14.61 -9.57 21.07
N PRO A 159 15.52 -10.21 21.85
CA PRO A 159 15.59 -11.67 21.91
C PRO A 159 14.24 -12.29 22.29
N GLY A 160 13.79 -13.26 21.50
CA GLY A 160 12.51 -13.94 21.70
C GLY A 160 11.27 -13.19 21.20
N GLN A 161 11.40 -11.96 20.70
CA GLN A 161 10.31 -11.20 20.08
C GLN A 161 9.61 -12.02 18.99
N THR A 162 8.27 -11.96 18.97
CA THR A 162 7.40 -12.62 17.99
C THR A 162 6.58 -11.59 17.19
N VAL A 163 5.95 -12.05 16.10
CA VAL A 163 5.02 -11.20 15.32
C VAL A 163 3.85 -10.73 16.17
N GLU A 164 3.33 -11.60 17.06
CA GLU A 164 2.24 -11.25 17.98
C GLU A 164 2.67 -10.16 18.98
N ASP A 165 3.91 -10.20 19.50
CA ASP A 165 4.42 -9.15 20.37
C ASP A 165 4.46 -7.79 19.65
N VAL A 166 4.82 -7.78 18.37
CA VAL A 166 4.80 -6.56 17.56
C VAL A 166 3.37 -6.06 17.34
N MET A 167 2.40 -6.95 17.10
CA MET A 167 0.98 -6.57 16.99
C MET A 167 0.47 -5.93 18.29
N HIS A 168 0.83 -6.49 19.45
CA HIS A 168 0.48 -5.88 20.74
C HIS A 168 1.16 -4.53 20.96
N ALA A 169 2.41 -4.38 20.50
CA ALA A 169 3.10 -3.10 20.57
C ALA A 169 2.45 -2.04 19.66
N GLU A 170 2.08 -2.39 18.43
CA GLU A 170 1.34 -1.51 17.52
C GLU A 170 0.00 -1.08 18.11
N ALA A 171 -0.75 -2.01 18.73
CA ALA A 171 -1.99 -1.69 19.44
C ALA A 171 -1.74 -0.69 20.58
N ALA A 172 -0.71 -0.91 21.42
CA ALA A 172 -0.34 0.00 22.49
C ALA A 172 0.10 1.38 21.97
N PHE A 173 0.77 1.44 20.81
CA PHE A 173 1.14 2.69 20.16
C PHE A 173 -0.09 3.46 19.69
N LEU A 174 -1.06 2.79 19.06
CA LEU A 174 -2.32 3.44 18.64
C LEU A 174 -3.17 3.91 19.81
N GLU A 175 -3.24 3.12 20.89
CA GLU A 175 -3.86 3.56 22.15
C GLU A 175 -3.22 4.86 22.65
N LYS A 176 -1.90 4.95 22.61
CA LYS A 176 -1.19 6.18 23.01
C LYS A 176 -1.47 7.35 22.07
N VAL A 177 -1.54 7.12 20.76
CA VAL A 177 -1.91 8.17 19.80
C VAL A 177 -3.33 8.66 20.07
N ILE A 178 -4.29 7.77 20.31
CA ILE A 178 -5.67 8.13 20.64
C ILE A 178 -5.73 8.93 21.93
N GLU A 179 -4.99 8.52 22.97
CA GLU A 179 -4.89 9.24 24.25
C GLU A 179 -4.38 10.68 24.06
N LEU A 180 -3.41 10.89 23.15
CA LEU A 180 -2.82 12.20 22.87
C LEU A 180 -3.74 13.12 22.02
N HIS A 181 -4.78 12.56 21.40
CA HIS A 181 -5.70 13.29 20.51
C HIS A 181 -7.18 13.08 20.90
N PRO A 182 -7.60 13.46 22.13
CA PRO A 182 -8.96 13.21 22.62
C PRO A 182 -10.05 13.98 21.85
N ASN A 183 -9.67 15.08 21.18
CA ASN A 183 -10.56 15.90 20.37
C ASN A 183 -10.54 15.52 18.88
N SER A 184 -9.84 14.43 18.53
CA SER A 184 -9.78 13.97 17.15
C SER A 184 -11.17 13.60 16.63
N PRO A 185 -11.49 13.93 15.38
CA PRO A 185 -12.80 13.67 14.83
C PRO A 185 -13.02 12.18 14.60
N GLY A 186 -11.96 11.36 14.54
CA GLY A 186 -12.04 9.91 14.43
C GLY A 186 -10.79 9.19 14.95
N LYS A 187 -10.75 7.87 14.78
CA LYS A 187 -9.55 7.06 15.08
C LYS A 187 -8.41 7.38 14.11
N PRO A 188 -7.14 7.10 14.46
CA PRO A 188 -5.99 7.43 13.63
C PRO A 188 -6.08 6.78 12.25
N ALA A 189 -5.71 7.51 11.19
CA ALA A 189 -5.48 6.93 9.88
C ALA A 189 -4.10 6.25 9.87
N VAL A 190 -4.03 5.00 9.41
CA VAL A 190 -2.78 4.22 9.46
C VAL A 190 -2.34 3.87 8.04
N ILE A 191 -1.07 4.15 7.71
CA ILE A 191 -0.46 3.79 6.43
C ILE A 191 0.56 2.68 6.68
N GLY A 192 0.32 1.49 6.13
CA GLY A 192 1.21 0.34 6.21
C GLY A 192 1.85 0.05 4.86
N ASN A 193 3.18 0.24 4.80
CA ASN A 193 3.95 0.09 3.57
C ASN A 193 4.50 -1.34 3.41
N CYS A 194 4.26 -1.96 2.25
CA CYS A 194 4.76 -3.29 1.91
C CYS A 194 4.49 -4.31 3.04
N GLN A 195 5.54 -4.83 3.67
CA GLN A 195 5.47 -5.78 4.79
C GLN A 195 4.64 -5.24 5.97
N ALA A 196 4.72 -3.94 6.27
CA ALA A 196 3.94 -3.36 7.35
C ALA A 196 2.43 -3.35 7.05
N GLY A 197 2.02 -3.39 5.78
CA GLY A 197 0.61 -3.40 5.41
C GLY A 197 -0.14 -4.64 5.92
N TRP A 198 0.38 -5.85 5.68
CA TRP A 198 -0.25 -7.05 6.23
C TRP A 198 -0.15 -7.11 7.75
N GLN A 199 0.90 -6.53 8.35
CA GLN A 199 1.08 -6.50 9.80
C GLN A 199 0.03 -5.60 10.47
N VAL A 200 -0.17 -4.40 9.91
CA VAL A 200 -1.25 -3.47 10.29
C VAL A 200 -2.62 -4.14 10.13
N LEU A 201 -2.86 -4.86 9.04
CA LEU A 201 -4.11 -5.60 8.86
C LEU A 201 -4.30 -6.70 9.92
N MET A 202 -3.25 -7.46 10.27
CA MET A 202 -3.30 -8.44 11.36
C MET A 202 -3.64 -7.77 12.69
N THR A 203 -3.00 -6.65 13.02
CA THR A 203 -3.29 -5.87 14.24
C THR A 203 -4.71 -5.31 14.22
N ALA A 204 -5.20 -4.82 13.08
CA ALA A 204 -6.57 -4.33 12.91
C ALA A 204 -7.62 -5.45 13.01
N SER A 205 -7.32 -6.66 12.56
CA SER A 205 -8.17 -7.84 12.78
C SER A 205 -8.25 -8.24 14.25
N MET A 206 -7.17 -8.03 15.02
CA MET A 206 -7.11 -8.31 16.46
C MET A 206 -7.78 -7.20 17.30
N ARG A 207 -7.57 -5.93 16.94
CA ARG A 207 -8.04 -4.73 17.65
C ARG A 207 -8.71 -3.73 16.71
N PRO A 208 -9.87 -4.07 16.12
CA PRO A 208 -10.56 -3.22 15.15
C PRO A 208 -11.03 -1.89 15.75
N ASP A 209 -11.11 -1.78 17.08
CA ASP A 209 -11.51 -0.57 17.82
C ASP A 209 -10.48 0.58 17.80
N LEU A 210 -9.25 0.30 17.34
CA LEU A 210 -8.14 1.25 17.36
C LEU A 210 -7.91 1.98 16.03
N PHE A 211 -8.45 1.48 14.92
CA PHE A 211 -8.09 1.95 13.58
C PHE A 211 -9.17 2.85 12.98
N GLY A 212 -8.75 3.98 12.38
CA GLY A 212 -9.52 4.69 11.37
C GLY A 212 -9.27 4.06 9.99
N PRO A 213 -9.36 4.82 8.89
CA PRO A 213 -8.98 4.32 7.57
C PRO A 213 -7.56 3.77 7.54
N ILE A 214 -7.39 2.63 6.86
CA ILE A 214 -6.12 1.93 6.72
C ILE A 214 -5.70 2.01 5.26
N VAL A 215 -4.53 2.56 4.97
CA VAL A 215 -3.93 2.55 3.63
C VAL A 215 -2.85 1.46 3.60
N VAL A 216 -3.01 0.47 2.74
CA VAL A 216 -2.00 -0.56 2.49
C VAL A 216 -1.36 -0.33 1.12
N ALA A 217 -0.12 0.15 1.13
CA ALA A 217 0.60 0.56 -0.07
C ALA A 217 1.63 -0.51 -0.47
N GLY A 218 1.38 -1.17 -1.61
CA GLY A 218 2.26 -2.23 -2.12
C GLY A 218 2.35 -3.45 -1.18
N ALA A 219 1.33 -3.71 -0.38
CA ALA A 219 1.33 -4.78 0.62
C ALA A 219 0.78 -6.10 0.05
N PRO A 220 1.55 -7.21 0.10
CA PRO A 220 1.04 -8.52 -0.33
C PRO A 220 0.14 -9.09 0.76
N VAL A 221 -1.07 -9.48 0.40
CA VAL A 221 -2.02 -10.13 1.31
C VAL A 221 -2.45 -11.49 0.76
N SER A 222 -2.68 -11.62 -0.56
CA SER A 222 -2.86 -12.93 -1.20
C SER A 222 -1.54 -13.42 -1.76
N TYR A 223 -0.83 -14.24 -0.98
CA TYR A 223 0.58 -14.56 -1.23
C TYR A 223 0.82 -15.51 -2.40
N TRP A 224 -0.18 -16.32 -2.76
CA TRP A 224 -0.10 -17.25 -3.88
C TRP A 224 -0.56 -16.63 -5.19
N ALA A 225 -1.29 -15.51 -5.17
CA ALA A 225 -1.82 -14.88 -6.36
C ALA A 225 -0.70 -14.30 -7.27
N GLY A 226 -0.99 -14.21 -8.57
CA GLY A 226 -0.07 -13.69 -9.57
C GLY A 226 -0.44 -14.13 -10.99
N TRP A 227 -0.02 -13.35 -11.98
CA TRP A 227 -0.23 -13.69 -13.38
C TRP A 227 0.87 -14.63 -13.89
N ARG A 228 0.45 -15.67 -14.61
CA ARG A 228 1.38 -16.58 -15.30
C ARG A 228 2.28 -15.81 -16.27
N GLY A 229 3.55 -16.21 -16.34
CA GLY A 229 4.56 -15.59 -17.20
C GLY A 229 4.96 -14.16 -16.79
N LYS A 230 4.47 -13.62 -15.66
CA LYS A 230 4.80 -12.26 -15.21
C LYS A 230 5.34 -12.19 -13.78
N ASN A 231 4.81 -13.00 -12.86
CA ASN A 231 5.12 -12.85 -11.43
C ASN A 231 5.86 -14.09 -10.86
N PRO A 232 7.11 -14.34 -11.26
CA PRO A 232 7.83 -15.58 -10.91
C PRO A 232 8.21 -15.67 -9.42
N MET A 233 8.27 -14.54 -8.70
CA MET A 233 8.67 -14.51 -7.29
C MET A 233 7.84 -15.46 -6.43
N ARG A 234 6.53 -15.55 -6.69
CA ARG A 234 5.60 -16.38 -5.91
C ARG A 234 6.00 -17.85 -5.85
N TYR A 235 6.72 -18.36 -6.85
CA TYR A 235 7.16 -19.76 -6.91
C TYR A 235 8.38 -20.05 -6.02
N SER A 236 9.10 -19.03 -5.55
CA SER A 236 10.38 -19.18 -4.84
C SER A 236 10.26 -20.09 -3.61
N GLY A 237 9.17 -19.96 -2.85
CA GLY A 237 8.93 -20.80 -1.67
C GLY A 237 8.91 -22.29 -2.02
N GLY A 238 8.26 -22.68 -3.11
CA GLY A 238 8.28 -24.07 -3.59
C GLY A 238 9.63 -24.48 -4.19
N MET A 239 10.26 -23.61 -4.97
CA MET A 239 11.54 -23.93 -5.63
C MET A 239 12.71 -24.11 -4.65
N LEU A 240 12.65 -23.44 -3.50
CA LEU A 240 13.62 -23.54 -2.43
C LEU A 240 13.31 -24.68 -1.43
N GLY A 241 12.26 -25.46 -1.68
CA GLY A 241 11.84 -26.57 -0.83
C GLY A 241 11.10 -26.14 0.44
N GLY A 242 10.57 -24.91 0.48
CA GLY A 242 9.78 -24.40 1.58
C GLY A 242 10.58 -23.59 2.61
N SER A 243 10.10 -23.58 3.84
CA SER A 243 10.59 -22.69 4.91
C SER A 243 11.79 -23.24 5.69
N TRP A 244 12.28 -24.44 5.38
CA TRP A 244 13.44 -25.03 6.07
C TRP A 244 14.72 -24.17 5.95
N LEU A 245 14.90 -23.44 4.85
CA LEU A 245 16.01 -22.50 4.69
C LEU A 245 15.90 -21.29 5.62
N THR A 246 14.67 -20.89 5.99
CA THR A 246 14.45 -19.84 6.98
C THR A 246 14.92 -20.32 8.36
N ALA A 247 14.59 -21.56 8.72
CA ALA A 247 15.09 -22.17 9.95
C ALA A 247 16.62 -22.30 9.93
N LEU A 248 17.20 -22.80 8.83
CA LEU A 248 18.65 -22.95 8.68
C LEU A 248 19.40 -21.63 8.85
N THR A 249 18.97 -20.59 8.12
CA THR A 249 19.61 -19.27 8.19
C THR A 249 19.45 -18.63 9.56
N GLY A 250 18.29 -18.82 10.22
CA GLY A 250 18.07 -18.40 11.60
C GLY A 250 18.96 -19.13 12.61
N ASP A 251 19.18 -20.44 12.42
CA ASP A 251 20.05 -21.25 13.30
C ASP A 251 21.54 -20.95 13.09
N LEU A 252 21.96 -20.64 11.85
CA LEU A 252 23.30 -20.12 11.57
C LEU A 252 23.50 -18.70 12.13
N GLY A 253 22.41 -17.95 12.25
CA GLY A 253 22.37 -16.62 12.84
C GLY A 253 22.16 -16.59 14.35
N ASP A 254 22.25 -17.72 15.04
CA ASP A 254 22.04 -17.84 16.50
C ASP A 254 20.70 -17.22 16.96
N GLY A 255 19.62 -17.55 16.25
CA GLY A 255 18.28 -17.00 16.51
C GLY A 255 18.01 -15.65 15.86
N ARG A 256 18.96 -15.09 15.10
CA ARG A 256 18.77 -13.89 14.26
C ARG A 256 18.71 -14.28 12.80
N PHE A 257 17.71 -13.77 12.11
CA PHE A 257 17.63 -13.87 10.66
C PHE A 257 18.21 -12.59 10.03
N ASP A 258 19.18 -12.74 9.14
CA ASP A 258 19.84 -11.62 8.48
C ASP A 258 19.00 -11.09 7.30
N GLY A 259 18.50 -9.86 7.42
CA GLY A 259 17.65 -9.23 6.41
C GLY A 259 18.33 -9.04 5.05
N ALA A 260 19.65 -9.12 4.97
CA ALA A 260 20.37 -9.08 3.69
C ALA A 260 19.97 -10.23 2.73
N TRP A 261 19.52 -11.36 3.25
CA TRP A 261 18.96 -12.44 2.42
C TRP A 261 17.63 -12.03 1.75
N LEU A 262 16.79 -11.21 2.40
CA LEU A 262 15.57 -10.67 1.80
C LEU A 262 15.90 -9.66 0.70
N VAL A 263 16.84 -8.75 0.99
CA VAL A 263 17.30 -7.76 0.00
C VAL A 263 17.87 -8.46 -1.23
N GLN A 264 18.64 -9.53 -1.04
CA GLN A 264 19.17 -10.32 -2.15
C GLN A 264 18.07 -10.95 -3.01
N ASN A 265 16.96 -11.40 -2.42
CA ASN A 265 15.82 -11.91 -3.19
C ASN A 265 15.21 -10.83 -4.09
N PHE A 266 15.11 -9.59 -3.61
CA PHE A 266 14.63 -8.47 -4.43
C PHE A 266 15.60 -8.10 -5.55
N GLU A 267 16.90 -8.06 -5.26
CA GLU A 267 17.94 -7.77 -6.25
C GLU A 267 18.00 -8.82 -7.37
N ASN A 268 17.71 -10.09 -7.05
CA ASN A 268 17.72 -11.19 -8.02
C ASN A 268 16.57 -11.13 -9.04
N LEU A 269 15.52 -10.34 -8.82
CA LEU A 269 14.44 -10.18 -9.79
C LEU A 269 14.90 -9.51 -11.07
N ASN A 270 15.80 -8.53 -10.94
CA ASN A 270 16.29 -7.77 -12.08
C ASN A 270 17.82 -7.78 -12.11
N PRO A 271 18.44 -8.90 -12.57
CA PRO A 271 19.89 -9.02 -12.62
C PRO A 271 20.53 -7.98 -13.54
N ALA A 272 19.86 -7.58 -14.63
CA ALA A 272 20.34 -6.51 -15.51
C ALA A 272 20.52 -5.20 -14.73
N ASN A 273 19.51 -4.81 -13.94
CA ASN A 273 19.57 -3.61 -13.12
C ASN A 273 20.62 -3.71 -12.00
N THR A 274 20.57 -4.80 -11.23
CA THR A 274 21.41 -5.02 -10.04
C THR A 274 22.89 -5.11 -10.42
N LEU A 275 23.24 -5.91 -11.43
CA LEU A 275 24.62 -6.23 -11.78
C LEU A 275 25.24 -5.22 -12.77
N TRP A 276 24.41 -4.47 -13.52
CA TRP A 276 24.91 -3.59 -14.58
C TRP A 276 24.25 -2.20 -14.60
N THR A 277 22.97 -2.10 -14.95
CA THR A 277 22.32 -0.82 -15.32
C THR A 277 22.46 0.25 -14.26
N LYS A 278 22.26 -0.07 -12.98
CA LYS A 278 22.37 0.90 -11.87
C LYS A 278 23.77 1.52 -11.79
N GLN A 279 24.81 0.68 -11.85
CA GLN A 279 26.20 1.13 -11.77
C GLN A 279 26.65 1.81 -13.05
N TYR A 280 26.21 1.30 -14.21
CA TYR A 280 26.51 1.90 -15.50
C TYR A 280 25.86 3.28 -15.65
N ASN A 281 24.63 3.47 -15.16
CA ASN A 281 23.97 4.78 -15.15
C ASN A 281 24.73 5.79 -14.30
N LEU A 282 25.19 5.40 -13.10
CA LEU A 282 26.07 6.24 -12.29
C LEU A 282 27.37 6.58 -13.05
N TYR A 283 28.00 5.60 -13.69
CA TYR A 283 29.22 5.81 -14.45
C TYR A 283 29.03 6.75 -15.65
N THR A 284 27.95 6.59 -16.44
CA THR A 284 27.71 7.43 -17.62
C THR A 284 27.25 8.84 -17.27
N SER A 285 26.54 9.00 -16.15
CA SER A 285 26.00 10.27 -15.67
C SER A 285 26.73 10.78 -14.42
N ILE A 286 28.03 10.48 -14.31
CA ILE A 286 28.80 10.69 -13.08
C ILE A 286 28.84 12.14 -12.60
N ASP A 287 28.68 13.09 -13.52
CA ASP A 287 28.70 14.52 -13.25
C ASP A 287 27.44 15.00 -12.50
N THR A 288 26.35 14.24 -12.50
CA THR A 288 25.06 14.64 -11.90
C THR A 288 24.41 13.59 -11.00
N GLU A 289 24.72 12.31 -11.20
CA GLU A 289 23.98 11.19 -10.61
C GLU A 289 24.44 10.83 -9.18
N GLY A 290 25.66 11.22 -8.79
CA GLY A 290 26.28 10.87 -7.50
C GLY A 290 25.38 11.14 -6.27
N PRO A 291 24.85 12.37 -6.07
CA PRO A 291 24.00 12.67 -4.91
C PRO A 291 22.74 11.83 -4.82
N ARG A 292 22.06 11.58 -5.97
CA ARG A 292 20.85 10.75 -6.02
C ARG A 292 21.18 9.30 -5.68
N TYR A 293 22.26 8.78 -6.24
CA TYR A 293 22.75 7.43 -6.00
C TYR A 293 23.09 7.22 -4.52
N LEU A 294 23.91 8.08 -3.93
CA LEU A 294 24.30 7.99 -2.52
C LEU A 294 23.11 8.13 -1.56
N GLY A 295 22.15 9.00 -1.88
CA GLY A 295 20.92 9.11 -1.10
C GLY A 295 20.17 7.78 -1.05
N PHE A 296 19.98 7.14 -2.19
CA PHE A 296 19.31 5.83 -2.27
C PHE A 296 20.12 4.72 -1.59
N GLU A 297 21.44 4.69 -1.80
CA GLU A 297 22.33 3.67 -1.22
C GLU A 297 22.39 3.73 0.31
N LYS A 298 22.15 4.91 0.93
CA LYS A 298 22.05 5.02 2.39
C LYS A 298 20.96 4.09 2.94
N TYR A 299 19.80 4.10 2.30
CA TYR A 299 18.67 3.22 2.64
C TYR A 299 18.94 1.78 2.21
N TRP A 300 19.32 1.58 0.95
CA TRP A 300 19.48 0.25 0.36
C TRP A 300 20.57 -0.59 1.05
N GLY A 301 21.64 0.05 1.54
CA GLY A 301 22.69 -0.62 2.32
C GLY A 301 22.33 -0.87 3.78
N GLY A 302 21.27 -0.24 4.31
CA GLY A 302 20.88 -0.27 5.72
C GLY A 302 20.22 -1.57 6.17
N HIS A 303 20.92 -2.69 6.08
CA HIS A 303 20.39 -4.02 6.39
C HIS A 303 20.10 -4.20 7.88
N VAL A 304 18.94 -4.75 8.22
CA VAL A 304 18.51 -5.06 9.60
C VAL A 304 18.32 -6.55 9.82
N PHE A 305 18.18 -6.96 11.08
CA PHE A 305 17.88 -8.33 11.46
C PHE A 305 16.42 -8.50 11.82
N LEU A 306 15.91 -9.71 11.65
CA LEU A 306 14.65 -10.18 12.20
C LEU A 306 14.92 -11.25 13.26
N ASN A 307 14.01 -11.46 14.21
CA ASN A 307 14.09 -12.65 15.04
C ASN A 307 13.85 -13.86 14.12
N ALA A 308 14.62 -14.94 14.27
CA ALA A 308 14.45 -16.14 13.45
C ALA A 308 13.03 -16.73 13.59
N GLY A 309 12.43 -16.64 14.78
CA GLY A 309 11.05 -17.04 15.03
C GLY A 309 10.04 -16.17 14.29
N GLU A 310 10.24 -14.85 14.23
CA GLU A 310 9.41 -13.93 13.43
C GLU A 310 9.47 -14.30 11.96
N MET A 311 10.67 -14.44 11.39
CA MET A 311 10.82 -14.77 9.97
C MET A 311 10.20 -16.14 9.65
N GLN A 312 10.42 -17.14 10.50
CA GLN A 312 9.82 -18.46 10.34
C GLN A 312 8.29 -18.38 10.38
N TYR A 313 7.73 -17.64 11.33
CA TYR A 313 6.28 -17.41 11.43
C TYR A 313 5.73 -16.76 10.15
N ILE A 314 6.42 -15.74 9.63
CA ILE A 314 6.05 -15.02 8.42
C ILE A 314 6.03 -15.96 7.21
N VAL A 315 7.09 -16.75 6.99
CA VAL A 315 7.14 -17.67 5.84
C VAL A 315 6.10 -18.79 5.97
N ASP A 316 5.99 -19.39 7.15
CA ASP A 316 5.09 -20.53 7.37
C ASP A 316 3.61 -20.13 7.27
N ASN A 317 3.23 -18.98 7.84
CA ASN A 317 1.83 -18.58 7.89
C ASN A 317 1.42 -17.72 6.70
N LEU A 318 2.30 -16.88 6.16
CA LEU A 318 1.93 -15.93 5.12
C LEU A 318 2.32 -16.47 3.74
N PHE A 319 3.60 -16.43 3.40
CA PHE A 319 4.06 -16.64 2.02
C PHE A 319 3.92 -18.08 1.52
N VAL A 320 4.26 -19.07 2.34
CA VAL A 320 4.13 -20.48 1.96
C VAL A 320 2.77 -21.03 2.37
N GLY A 321 2.26 -20.67 3.55
CA GLY A 321 1.03 -21.25 4.08
C GLY A 321 -0.28 -20.57 3.67
N ASN A 322 -0.25 -19.29 3.26
CA ASN A 322 -1.44 -18.49 2.92
C ASN A 322 -2.54 -18.45 4.00
N ARG A 323 -2.14 -18.60 5.28
CA ARG A 323 -3.02 -18.83 6.43
C ARG A 323 -3.72 -17.57 6.95
N PHE A 324 -3.21 -16.38 6.61
CA PHE A 324 -3.85 -15.14 7.03
C PHE A 324 -5.15 -14.88 6.26
N VAL A 325 -5.13 -15.06 4.94
CA VAL A 325 -6.33 -14.91 4.09
C VAL A 325 -7.34 -16.02 4.36
N SER A 326 -6.90 -17.24 4.70
CA SER A 326 -7.83 -18.32 5.08
C SER A 326 -8.37 -18.22 6.52
N GLY A 327 -7.99 -17.21 7.30
CA GLY A 327 -8.45 -17.04 8.69
C GLY A 327 -7.95 -18.13 9.66
N GLU A 328 -6.88 -18.83 9.31
CA GLU A 328 -6.34 -19.96 10.08
C GLU A 328 -5.36 -19.56 11.19
N ILE A 329 -4.99 -18.28 11.25
CA ILE A 329 -4.08 -17.77 12.27
C ILE A 329 -4.89 -17.43 13.52
N VAL A 330 -4.49 -18.02 14.66
CA VAL A 330 -5.08 -17.77 15.97
C VAL A 330 -3.97 -17.32 16.91
N THR A 331 -4.17 -16.20 17.59
CA THR A 331 -3.22 -15.66 18.57
C THR A 331 -3.13 -16.55 19.81
N SER A 332 -2.11 -16.33 20.65
CA SER A 332 -1.97 -17.03 21.92
C SER A 332 -3.16 -16.86 22.88
N GLU A 333 -3.92 -15.76 22.72
CA GLU A 333 -5.14 -15.45 23.49
C GLU A 333 -6.41 -16.04 22.87
N GLY A 334 -6.31 -16.81 21.78
CA GLY A 334 -7.44 -17.44 21.11
C GLY A 334 -8.19 -16.52 20.14
N VAL A 335 -7.64 -15.35 19.81
CA VAL A 335 -8.24 -14.43 18.83
C VAL A 335 -7.90 -14.91 17.43
N ARG A 336 -8.91 -15.22 16.62
CA ARG A 336 -8.73 -15.54 15.20
C ARG A 336 -8.48 -14.26 14.41
N LEU A 337 -7.39 -14.23 13.64
CA LEU A 337 -7.08 -13.12 12.74
C LEU A 337 -7.86 -13.27 11.45
N ASP A 338 -8.97 -12.53 11.35
CA ASP A 338 -9.84 -12.51 10.19
C ASP A 338 -9.96 -11.08 9.65
N LEU A 339 -9.65 -10.88 8.37
CA LEU A 339 -9.75 -9.58 7.70
C LEU A 339 -11.19 -9.05 7.72
N ARG A 340 -12.20 -9.93 7.75
CA ARG A 340 -13.63 -9.58 7.83
C ARG A 340 -14.02 -8.96 9.17
N ASN A 341 -13.13 -8.98 10.18
CA ASN A 341 -13.35 -8.31 11.46
C ASN A 341 -13.02 -6.80 11.40
N ILE A 342 -12.28 -6.34 10.39
CA ILE A 342 -11.89 -4.94 10.25
C ILE A 342 -13.13 -4.13 9.86
N ARG A 343 -13.52 -3.12 10.65
CA ARG A 343 -14.72 -2.29 10.38
C ARG A 343 -14.40 -0.96 9.70
N SER A 344 -13.12 -0.60 9.67
CA SER A 344 -12.64 0.65 9.09
C SER A 344 -12.32 0.48 7.62
N PRO A 345 -12.45 1.54 6.79
CA PRO A 345 -12.16 1.43 5.37
C PRO A 345 -10.71 1.02 5.10
N ILE A 346 -10.53 0.07 4.18
CA ILE A 346 -9.22 -0.39 3.72
C ILE A 346 -8.98 0.19 2.32
N VAL A 347 -7.93 0.98 2.18
CA VAL A 347 -7.46 1.53 0.91
C VAL A 347 -6.27 0.71 0.42
N VAL A 348 -6.42 0.02 -0.71
CA VAL A 348 -5.35 -0.78 -1.33
C VAL A 348 -4.74 0.02 -2.47
N PHE A 349 -3.45 0.37 -2.37
CA PHE A 349 -2.73 1.02 -3.46
C PHE A 349 -1.69 0.06 -4.06
N CYS A 350 -1.86 -0.29 -5.33
CA CYS A 350 -0.98 -1.22 -6.05
C CYS A 350 -0.69 -0.74 -7.47
N SER A 351 0.29 -1.37 -8.15
CA SER A 351 0.66 -0.99 -9.51
C SER A 351 0.95 -2.19 -10.41
N TYR A 352 0.55 -2.11 -11.67
CA TYR A 352 0.92 -3.07 -12.72
C TYR A 352 2.43 -3.09 -13.01
N GLY A 353 3.16 -2.03 -12.63
CA GLY A 353 4.63 -1.98 -12.69
C GLY A 353 5.33 -2.65 -11.50
N ASP A 354 4.58 -3.09 -10.48
CA ASP A 354 5.12 -3.76 -9.30
C ASP A 354 5.31 -5.26 -9.55
N ASN A 355 6.55 -5.73 -9.49
CA ASN A 355 6.92 -7.14 -9.61
C ASN A 355 7.10 -7.85 -8.25
N ILE A 356 6.95 -7.11 -7.15
CA ILE A 356 6.98 -7.61 -5.77
C ILE A 356 5.55 -7.91 -5.33
N THR A 357 4.69 -6.89 -5.38
CA THR A 357 3.28 -6.95 -4.97
C THR A 357 2.38 -6.51 -6.13
N PRO A 358 2.27 -7.31 -7.20
CA PRO A 358 1.40 -6.99 -8.32
C PRO A 358 -0.08 -6.97 -7.88
N PRO A 359 -1.00 -6.39 -8.68
CA PRO A 359 -2.43 -6.31 -8.34
C PRO A 359 -3.07 -7.62 -7.87
N PRO A 360 -2.78 -8.81 -8.45
CA PRO A 360 -3.30 -10.06 -7.91
C PRO A 360 -2.92 -10.33 -6.45
N GLN A 361 -1.70 -9.99 -6.01
CA GLN A 361 -1.28 -10.18 -4.62
C GLN A 361 -1.86 -9.14 -3.66
N ALA A 362 -2.02 -7.91 -4.13
CA ALA A 362 -2.59 -6.82 -3.34
C ALA A 362 -4.11 -6.94 -3.18
N LEU A 363 -4.82 -7.45 -4.20
CA LEU A 363 -6.29 -7.48 -4.25
C LEU A 363 -6.89 -8.89 -4.14
N GLY A 364 -6.11 -9.96 -4.35
CA GLY A 364 -6.64 -11.33 -4.41
C GLY A 364 -7.38 -11.78 -3.16
N TRP A 365 -7.00 -11.26 -2.00
CA TRP A 365 -7.67 -11.56 -0.72
C TRP A 365 -9.15 -11.15 -0.72
N ILE A 366 -9.52 -10.15 -1.53
CA ILE A 366 -10.91 -9.72 -1.69
C ILE A 366 -11.72 -10.84 -2.37
N THR A 367 -11.17 -11.44 -3.43
CA THR A 367 -11.82 -12.53 -4.16
C THR A 367 -11.77 -13.85 -3.41
N ASP A 368 -10.78 -14.03 -2.54
CA ASP A 368 -10.61 -15.22 -1.70
C ASP A 368 -11.64 -15.24 -0.56
N LEU A 369 -11.91 -14.08 0.05
CA LEU A 369 -12.80 -13.93 1.21
C LEU A 369 -14.27 -13.73 0.86
N TYR A 370 -14.57 -12.93 -0.16
CA TYR A 370 -15.94 -12.53 -0.49
C TYR A 370 -16.43 -13.26 -1.74
N ARG A 371 -17.54 -14.00 -1.59
CA ARG A 371 -18.14 -14.72 -2.72
C ARG A 371 -18.69 -13.77 -3.77
N ASP A 372 -19.43 -12.77 -3.32
CA ASP A 372 -20.13 -11.77 -4.11
C ASP A 372 -20.25 -10.45 -3.33
N ASP A 373 -20.86 -9.44 -3.96
CA ASP A 373 -21.03 -8.12 -3.35
C ASP A 373 -21.91 -8.16 -2.09
N ALA A 374 -22.89 -9.06 -2.03
CA ALA A 374 -23.77 -9.21 -0.87
C ALA A 374 -22.99 -9.76 0.34
N ASP A 375 -22.01 -10.64 0.11
CA ASP A 375 -21.08 -11.13 1.13
C ASP A 375 -20.27 -9.99 1.76
N LEU A 376 -19.63 -9.18 0.92
CA LEU A 376 -18.84 -8.03 1.35
C LEU A 376 -19.69 -7.03 2.15
N LEU A 377 -20.90 -6.75 1.67
CA LEU A 377 -21.86 -5.86 2.34
C LEU A 377 -22.33 -6.43 3.69
N GLY A 378 -22.59 -7.74 3.77
CA GLY A 378 -23.00 -8.41 5.00
C GLY A 378 -21.95 -8.35 6.11
N HIS A 379 -20.68 -8.16 5.76
CA HIS A 379 -19.58 -7.94 6.71
C HIS A 379 -19.31 -6.45 7.03
N ASP A 380 -20.17 -5.52 6.58
CA ASP A 380 -20.01 -4.06 6.69
C ASP A 380 -18.63 -3.55 6.23
N GLN A 381 -18.12 -4.16 5.16
CA GLN A 381 -16.77 -3.88 4.65
C GLN A 381 -16.79 -2.71 3.70
N THR A 382 -15.82 -1.80 3.83
CA THR A 382 -15.57 -0.72 2.87
C THR A 382 -14.15 -0.89 2.36
N ILE A 383 -14.02 -1.22 1.07
CA ILE A 383 -12.71 -1.42 0.43
C ILE A 383 -12.61 -0.47 -0.74
N VAL A 384 -11.53 0.32 -0.79
CA VAL A 384 -11.21 1.20 -1.90
C VAL A 384 -9.90 0.73 -2.50
N TYR A 385 -9.83 0.46 -3.80
CA TYR A 385 -8.56 0.15 -4.45
C TYR A 385 -8.17 1.23 -5.45
N ALA A 386 -6.87 1.47 -5.58
CA ALA A 386 -6.30 2.31 -6.63
C ALA A 386 -5.19 1.53 -7.32
N THR A 387 -5.24 1.53 -8.65
CA THR A 387 -4.19 0.91 -9.48
C THR A 387 -3.41 1.99 -10.22
N HIS A 388 -2.11 1.78 -10.37
CA HIS A 388 -1.26 2.60 -11.23
C HIS A 388 -0.64 1.76 -12.34
N GLU A 389 -0.51 2.32 -13.55
CA GLU A 389 -0.07 1.58 -14.75
C GLU A 389 1.39 1.10 -14.70
N SER A 390 2.31 1.90 -14.18
CA SER A 390 3.75 1.65 -14.40
C SER A 390 4.69 1.92 -13.23
N ILE A 391 4.17 2.24 -12.03
CA ILE A 391 5.02 2.50 -10.87
C ILE A 391 5.63 1.17 -10.40
N GLY A 392 6.95 1.14 -10.23
CA GLY A 392 7.61 0.01 -9.56
C GLY A 392 7.40 0.05 -8.05
N HIS A 393 7.61 -1.08 -7.37
CA HIS A 393 7.33 -1.28 -5.93
C HIS A 393 7.71 -0.10 -5.03
N LEU A 394 8.97 0.35 -5.07
CA LEU A 394 9.43 1.45 -4.23
C LEU A 394 8.74 2.78 -4.58
N GLY A 395 8.40 3.02 -5.85
CA GLY A 395 7.71 4.25 -6.24
C GLY A 395 6.29 4.37 -5.66
N ILE A 396 5.72 3.26 -5.14
CA ILE A 396 4.41 3.24 -4.50
C ILE A 396 4.44 4.01 -3.17
N PHE A 397 5.51 3.91 -2.37
CA PHE A 397 5.58 4.53 -1.03
C PHE A 397 6.81 5.44 -0.82
N VAL A 398 7.84 5.33 -1.65
CA VAL A 398 8.98 6.25 -1.65
C VAL A 398 8.68 7.36 -2.64
N SER A 399 8.32 8.57 -2.18
CA SER A 399 7.94 9.66 -3.08
C SER A 399 9.09 10.16 -3.97
N SER A 400 9.34 9.48 -5.09
CA SER A 400 9.73 10.14 -6.33
C SER A 400 8.50 10.76 -7.00
N SER A 401 8.72 11.60 -8.02
CA SER A 401 7.70 12.34 -8.78
C SER A 401 6.45 11.54 -9.17
N THR A 402 6.52 10.21 -9.21
CA THR A 402 5.49 9.32 -9.75
C THR A 402 4.38 8.94 -8.75
N GLY A 403 4.62 8.87 -7.42
CA GLY A 403 3.60 8.48 -6.41
C GLY A 403 3.12 9.62 -5.50
N LYS A 404 3.68 10.82 -5.69
CA LYS A 404 3.39 12.03 -4.87
C LYS A 404 1.92 12.43 -4.93
N LYS A 405 1.30 12.22 -6.10
CA LYS A 405 -0.08 12.59 -6.36
C LYS A 405 -1.01 11.72 -5.51
N GLU A 406 -0.84 10.42 -5.57
CA GLU A 406 -1.71 9.44 -4.92
C GLU A 406 -1.75 9.63 -3.41
N HIS A 407 -0.59 9.77 -2.78
CA HIS A 407 -0.50 10.05 -1.34
C HIS A 407 -1.12 11.38 -0.94
N ARG A 408 -0.94 12.42 -1.74
CA ARG A 408 -1.56 13.72 -1.45
C ARG A 408 -3.08 13.62 -1.50
N GLU A 409 -3.61 12.99 -2.54
CA GLU A 409 -5.06 12.85 -2.72
C GLU A 409 -5.67 11.95 -1.63
N PHE A 410 -5.03 10.82 -1.28
CA PHE A 410 -5.51 9.98 -0.18
C PHE A 410 -5.50 10.69 1.16
N VAL A 411 -4.44 11.41 1.49
CA VAL A 411 -4.34 12.16 2.75
C VAL A 411 -5.39 13.26 2.79
N SER A 412 -5.48 14.09 1.75
CA SER A 412 -6.44 15.20 1.68
C SER A 412 -7.90 14.73 1.71
N ASN A 413 -8.18 13.52 1.22
CA ASN A 413 -9.54 12.98 1.13
C ASN A 413 -9.80 11.79 2.08
N ILE A 414 -8.95 11.58 3.10
CA ILE A 414 -9.08 10.38 3.95
C ILE A 414 -10.40 10.35 4.73
N ASP A 415 -10.92 11.52 5.10
CA ASP A 415 -12.19 11.66 5.81
C ASP A 415 -13.39 11.43 4.88
N LEU A 416 -13.25 11.70 3.58
CA LEU A 416 -14.23 11.29 2.56
C LEU A 416 -14.26 9.77 2.45
N ILE A 417 -13.08 9.14 2.32
CA ILE A 417 -12.97 7.67 2.27
C ILE A 417 -13.58 7.05 3.54
N ASP A 418 -13.38 7.68 4.70
CA ASP A 418 -13.95 7.21 5.97
C ASP A 418 -15.48 7.21 6.00
N LEU A 419 -16.12 8.06 5.19
CA LEU A 419 -17.57 8.24 5.13
C LEU A 419 -18.25 7.39 4.06
N LEU A 420 -17.49 6.65 3.25
CA LEU A 420 -18.06 5.74 2.28
C LEU A 420 -18.87 4.65 2.99
N PRO A 421 -20.07 4.31 2.45
CA PRO A 421 -20.80 3.17 2.96
C PRO A 421 -20.04 1.86 2.71
N SER A 422 -20.53 0.77 3.29
CA SER A 422 -20.02 -0.56 2.94
C SER A 422 -20.16 -0.80 1.44
N GLY A 423 -19.15 -1.40 0.84
CA GLY A 423 -19.03 -1.58 -0.60
C GLY A 423 -17.58 -1.67 -1.05
N LEU A 424 -17.42 -2.03 -2.32
CA LEU A 424 -16.15 -2.04 -3.03
C LEU A 424 -16.10 -0.84 -3.97
N TYR A 425 -14.97 -0.14 -3.99
CA TYR A 425 -14.79 1.08 -4.76
C TYR A 425 -13.42 1.11 -5.45
N GLU A 426 -13.34 1.82 -6.56
CA GLU A 426 -12.10 2.17 -7.21
C GLU A 426 -11.86 3.68 -7.14
N ALA A 427 -10.67 4.06 -6.68
CA ALA A 427 -10.20 5.42 -6.64
C ALA A 427 -9.43 5.75 -7.93
N HIS A 428 -9.93 6.73 -8.67
CA HIS A 428 -9.32 7.33 -9.86
C HIS A 428 -8.87 8.74 -9.53
N MET A 429 -7.69 9.13 -9.99
CA MET A 429 -7.19 10.49 -9.77
C MET A 429 -6.96 11.17 -11.12
N GLY A 430 -7.79 12.15 -11.46
CA GLY A 430 -7.71 12.92 -12.70
C GLY A 430 -6.99 14.24 -12.53
N ALA A 431 -6.34 14.77 -13.58
CA ALA A 431 -5.78 16.13 -13.54
C ALA A 431 -6.88 17.18 -13.60
N LYS A 432 -6.72 18.28 -12.85
CA LYS A 432 -7.56 19.47 -12.99
C LYS A 432 -7.31 20.09 -14.36
N THR A 433 -8.40 20.46 -15.02
CA THR A 433 -8.40 21.20 -16.30
C THR A 433 -9.21 22.48 -16.14
N ASP A 434 -9.01 23.48 -17.01
CA ASP A 434 -9.78 24.75 -16.99
C ASP A 434 -11.29 24.53 -17.19
N ALA A 435 -11.69 23.38 -17.74
CA ALA A 435 -13.08 22.95 -17.91
C ALA A 435 -13.65 22.23 -16.68
N THR A 436 -12.88 22.07 -15.59
CA THR A 436 -13.30 21.34 -14.39
C THR A 436 -14.31 22.19 -13.60
N PRO A 437 -15.58 21.78 -13.48
CA PRO A 437 -16.58 22.56 -12.75
C PRO A 437 -16.22 22.69 -11.27
N TYR A 438 -16.43 23.87 -10.66
CA TYR A 438 -16.17 24.11 -9.23
C TYR A 438 -14.76 23.73 -8.75
N ALA A 439 -13.74 24.09 -9.55
CA ALA A 439 -12.34 23.80 -9.24
C ALA A 439 -11.89 24.35 -7.88
N GLU A 440 -12.54 25.41 -7.38
CA GLU A 440 -12.33 26.00 -6.06
C GLU A 440 -12.63 25.07 -4.87
N LEU A 441 -13.43 24.01 -5.08
CA LEU A 441 -13.80 23.03 -4.04
C LEU A 441 -12.85 21.82 -3.95
N THR A 442 -11.81 21.81 -4.78
CA THR A 442 -10.82 20.71 -4.84
C THR A 442 -9.46 21.22 -4.36
N GLN A 443 -8.74 20.44 -3.57
CA GLN A 443 -7.39 20.79 -3.13
C GLN A 443 -6.34 20.34 -4.16
N GLY A 444 -5.22 21.06 -4.33
CA GLY A 444 -4.12 20.62 -5.20
C GLY A 444 -4.36 20.74 -6.73
N GLN A 445 -3.72 19.87 -7.52
CA GLN A 445 -3.77 19.87 -9.00
C GLN A 445 -4.58 18.71 -9.59
N TYR A 446 -5.09 17.81 -8.74
CA TYR A 446 -5.81 16.61 -9.14
C TYR A 446 -7.16 16.53 -8.43
N VAL A 447 -8.03 15.66 -8.91
CA VAL A 447 -9.35 15.40 -8.33
C VAL A 447 -9.48 13.91 -8.09
N LEU A 448 -9.78 13.53 -6.85
CA LEU A 448 -10.14 12.16 -6.50
C LEU A 448 -11.60 11.89 -6.90
N SER A 449 -11.78 10.91 -7.77
CA SER A 449 -13.07 10.29 -8.08
C SER A 449 -13.08 8.87 -7.51
N ILE A 450 -14.17 8.49 -6.87
CA ILE A 450 -14.38 7.18 -6.26
C ILE A 450 -15.62 6.58 -6.92
N SER A 451 -15.43 5.48 -7.63
CA SER A 451 -16.50 4.81 -8.38
C SER A 451 -16.77 3.43 -7.77
N PRO A 452 -18.04 3.03 -7.53
CA PRO A 452 -18.38 1.73 -7.01
C PRO A 452 -17.98 0.65 -8.00
N ARG A 453 -17.57 -0.48 -7.45
CA ARG A 453 -17.14 -1.67 -8.18
C ARG A 453 -17.78 -2.89 -7.56
N THR A 454 -17.70 -3.97 -8.31
CA THR A 454 -18.17 -5.29 -7.92
C THR A 454 -17.00 -6.23 -7.69
N ILE A 455 -17.23 -7.31 -6.95
CA ILE A 455 -16.26 -8.41 -6.82
C ILE A 455 -15.86 -8.95 -8.19
N ALA A 456 -16.76 -8.91 -9.19
CA ALA A 456 -16.46 -9.31 -10.55
C ALA A 456 -15.36 -8.45 -11.19
N ASP A 457 -15.39 -7.12 -10.99
CA ASP A 457 -14.37 -6.21 -11.50
C ASP A 457 -12.97 -6.56 -10.93
N VAL A 458 -12.89 -6.89 -9.64
CA VAL A 458 -11.62 -7.31 -9.03
C VAL A 458 -11.20 -8.70 -9.53
N ARG A 459 -12.13 -9.63 -9.76
CA ARG A 459 -11.83 -10.94 -10.36
C ARG A 459 -11.21 -10.82 -11.76
N GLU A 460 -11.61 -9.81 -12.55
CA GLU A 460 -11.01 -9.55 -13.86
C GLU A 460 -9.53 -9.14 -13.77
N ILE A 461 -9.17 -8.39 -12.71
CA ILE A 461 -7.78 -7.99 -12.43
C ILE A 461 -6.98 -9.16 -11.87
N VAL A 462 -7.48 -9.81 -10.82
CA VAL A 462 -6.77 -10.85 -10.06
C VAL A 462 -6.60 -12.12 -10.89
N GLN A 463 -7.63 -12.49 -11.65
CA GLN A 463 -7.72 -13.76 -12.40
C GLN A 463 -7.44 -14.99 -11.51
N PRO A 464 -8.27 -15.27 -10.49
CA PRO A 464 -8.07 -16.42 -9.60
C PRO A 464 -7.98 -17.75 -10.38
N ASP A 465 -7.05 -18.61 -9.99
CA ASP A 465 -6.82 -19.92 -10.61
C ASP A 465 -6.82 -21.00 -9.51
N PRO A 466 -7.96 -21.67 -9.25
CA PRO A 466 -8.04 -22.72 -8.24
C PRO A 466 -7.06 -23.88 -8.48
N GLU A 467 -6.68 -24.16 -9.73
CA GLU A 467 -5.67 -25.18 -10.00
C GLU A 467 -4.28 -24.72 -9.55
N SER A 468 -3.96 -23.44 -9.76
CA SER A 468 -2.75 -22.82 -9.24
C SER A 468 -2.72 -22.95 -7.72
N ASP A 469 -3.81 -22.62 -7.02
CA ASP A 469 -3.87 -22.70 -5.56
C ASP A 469 -3.63 -24.12 -5.03
N ARG A 470 -4.14 -25.15 -5.74
CA ARG A 470 -3.85 -26.56 -5.41
C ARG A 470 -2.36 -26.90 -5.54
N ARG A 471 -1.65 -26.33 -6.52
CA ARG A 471 -0.20 -26.51 -6.67
C ARG A 471 0.53 -25.86 -5.50
N PHE A 472 0.14 -24.65 -5.09
CA PHE A 472 0.71 -24.00 -3.91
C PHE A 472 0.39 -24.74 -2.61
N ALA A 473 -0.82 -25.28 -2.44
CA ALA A 473 -1.17 -26.11 -1.29
C ALA A 473 -0.27 -27.36 -1.19
N THR A 474 0.08 -27.95 -2.34
CA THR A 474 1.04 -29.06 -2.42
C THR A 474 2.44 -28.62 -2.00
N ALA A 475 2.90 -27.44 -2.46
CA ALA A 475 4.16 -26.86 -2.04
C ALA A 475 4.20 -26.54 -0.54
N ALA A 476 3.11 -26.04 0.02
CA ALA A 476 2.96 -25.76 1.45
C ALA A 476 3.03 -27.04 2.29
N TYR A 477 2.42 -28.13 1.83
CA TYR A 477 2.55 -29.44 2.48
C TYR A 477 4.00 -29.93 2.48
N LEU A 478 4.67 -29.93 1.32
CA LEU A 478 6.08 -30.36 1.23
C LEU A 478 7.01 -29.47 2.06
N SER A 479 6.74 -28.16 2.14
CA SER A 479 7.48 -27.25 3.02
C SER A 479 7.46 -27.73 4.47
N ARG A 480 6.29 -28.15 5.00
CA ARG A 480 6.18 -28.68 6.37
C ARG A 480 6.99 -29.95 6.56
N VAL A 481 6.99 -30.85 5.57
CA VAL A 481 7.80 -32.07 5.59
C VAL A 481 9.29 -31.73 5.64
N ASN A 482 9.77 -30.88 4.73
CA ASN A 482 11.18 -30.49 4.66
C ASN A 482 11.65 -29.76 5.93
N LEU A 483 10.83 -28.86 6.48
CA LEU A 483 11.10 -28.21 7.75
C LEU A 483 11.21 -29.23 8.89
N GLY A 484 10.29 -30.19 8.95
CA GLY A 484 10.32 -31.28 9.94
C GLY A 484 11.59 -32.13 9.84
N LEU A 485 12.01 -32.49 8.63
CA LEU A 485 13.25 -33.22 8.37
C LEU A 485 14.48 -32.41 8.82
N TYR A 486 14.56 -31.14 8.44
CA TYR A 486 15.65 -30.26 8.87
C TYR A 486 15.74 -30.17 10.40
N ARG A 487 14.62 -29.87 11.07
CA ARG A 487 14.57 -29.74 12.54
C ARG A 487 14.93 -31.03 13.27
N SER A 488 14.51 -32.17 12.74
CA SER A 488 14.74 -33.47 13.39
C SER A 488 16.16 -33.98 13.21
N PHE A 489 16.76 -33.78 12.02
CA PHE A 489 18.02 -34.45 11.66
C PHE A 489 19.22 -33.52 11.58
N MET A 490 19.04 -32.26 11.17
CA MET A 490 20.16 -31.35 10.86
C MET A 490 20.31 -30.22 11.89
N GLN A 491 19.19 -29.62 12.32
CA GLN A 491 19.19 -28.48 13.24
C GLN A 491 20.02 -28.69 14.52
N PRO A 492 20.00 -29.86 15.20
CA PRO A 492 20.82 -30.07 16.39
C PRO A 492 22.32 -29.92 16.12
N TRP A 493 22.78 -30.40 14.97
CA TRP A 493 24.19 -30.29 14.55
C TRP A 493 24.55 -28.88 14.12
N VAL A 494 23.66 -28.20 13.40
CA VAL A 494 23.86 -26.80 13.00
C VAL A 494 24.02 -25.93 14.25
N ARG A 495 23.07 -26.01 15.18
CA ARG A 495 23.12 -25.25 16.45
C ARG A 495 24.35 -25.57 17.29
N ALA A 496 24.81 -26.82 17.30
CA ALA A 496 26.03 -27.21 18.01
C ALA A 496 27.30 -26.59 17.39
N CYS A 497 27.30 -26.29 16.09
CA CYS A 497 28.42 -25.68 15.37
C CYS A 497 28.32 -24.15 15.27
N THR A 498 27.13 -23.57 15.47
CA THR A 498 26.93 -22.11 15.49
C THR A 498 27.51 -21.53 16.78
N THR A 499 28.36 -20.51 16.63
CA THR A 499 28.90 -19.69 17.73
C THR A 499 28.66 -18.21 17.43
N PRO A 500 28.65 -17.33 18.45
CA PRO A 500 28.54 -15.89 18.22
C PRO A 500 29.58 -15.33 17.25
N TRP A 501 30.80 -15.90 17.25
CA TRP A 501 31.86 -15.52 16.32
C TRP A 501 31.56 -15.92 14.88
N THR A 502 31.12 -17.16 14.63
CA THR A 502 30.76 -17.61 13.28
C THR A 502 29.57 -16.83 12.73
N THR A 503 28.61 -16.48 13.58
CA THR A 503 27.44 -15.69 13.21
C THR A 503 27.82 -14.27 12.80
N ASP A 504 28.64 -13.57 13.61
CA ASP A 504 29.13 -12.23 13.28
C ASP A 504 29.97 -12.24 11.98
N LEU A 505 30.86 -13.22 11.84
CA LEU A 505 31.67 -13.36 10.63
C LEU A 505 30.82 -13.62 9.38
N SER A 506 29.83 -14.52 9.47
CA SER A 506 28.93 -14.82 8.36
C SER A 506 28.13 -13.59 7.91
N SER A 507 27.67 -12.77 8.85
CA SER A 507 26.91 -11.56 8.51
C SER A 507 27.80 -10.50 7.83
N LYS A 508 29.02 -10.29 8.33
CA LYS A 508 30.01 -9.36 7.73
C LYS A 508 30.49 -9.81 6.35
N LEU A 509 30.61 -11.12 6.13
CA LEU A 509 31.00 -11.70 4.85
C LEU A 509 29.83 -11.85 3.87
N HIS A 510 28.61 -11.46 4.25
CA HIS A 510 27.48 -11.49 3.34
C HIS A 510 27.78 -10.66 2.08
N PRO A 511 27.58 -11.19 0.85
CA PRO A 511 27.99 -10.52 -0.38
C PRO A 511 27.50 -9.07 -0.50
N LEU A 512 26.25 -8.81 -0.07
CA LEU A 512 25.71 -7.45 -0.08
C LEU A 512 26.49 -6.49 0.82
N ARG A 513 26.81 -6.85 2.07
CA ARG A 513 27.56 -5.97 2.99
C ARG A 513 29.00 -5.77 2.55
N VAL A 514 29.64 -6.82 2.07
CA VAL A 514 31.02 -6.76 1.55
C VAL A 514 31.16 -5.67 0.49
N THR A 515 30.18 -5.50 -0.40
CA THR A 515 30.22 -4.45 -1.43
C THR A 515 30.20 -3.02 -0.87
N TYR A 516 29.62 -2.80 0.32
CA TYR A 516 29.63 -1.50 1.01
C TYR A 516 30.90 -1.31 1.84
N GLU A 517 31.47 -2.37 2.42
CA GLU A 517 32.62 -2.24 3.33
C GLU A 517 33.98 -2.18 2.64
N LEU A 518 34.17 -2.88 1.51
CA LEU A 518 35.48 -3.08 0.88
C LEU A 518 36.15 -1.78 0.41
N TRP A 519 35.37 -0.76 0.06
CA TRP A 519 35.86 0.46 -0.57
C TRP A 519 35.37 1.70 0.18
N SER A 520 36.26 2.25 1.02
CA SER A 520 36.03 3.40 1.90
C SER A 520 37.38 4.07 2.24
N ASP A 521 37.39 5.17 2.99
CA ASP A 521 38.63 5.83 3.44
C ASP A 521 39.52 4.96 4.34
N ARG A 522 38.97 3.87 4.88
CA ARG A 522 39.76 2.85 5.58
C ARG A 522 40.66 2.05 4.64
N ASN A 523 40.37 2.03 3.34
CA ASN A 523 41.21 1.39 2.35
C ASN A 523 42.36 2.35 1.97
N PRO A 524 43.64 1.97 2.18
CA PRO A 524 44.77 2.85 1.91
C PRO A 524 44.82 3.37 0.47
N PHE A 525 44.34 2.57 -0.50
CA PHE A 525 44.32 2.93 -1.91
C PHE A 525 43.20 3.91 -2.28
N ALA A 526 42.15 4.03 -1.46
CA ALA A 526 41.01 4.90 -1.72
C ALA A 526 41.28 6.37 -1.39
N SER A 527 42.13 6.64 -0.38
CA SER A 527 42.46 8.02 0.04
C SER A 527 43.12 8.87 -1.06
N SER A 528 43.89 8.26 -1.96
CA SER A 528 44.46 8.93 -3.14
C SER A 528 43.43 9.23 -4.22
N VAL A 529 42.33 8.47 -4.26
CA VAL A 529 41.26 8.65 -5.25
C VAL A 529 40.46 9.92 -4.99
N ALA A 530 40.20 10.27 -3.73
CA ALA A 530 39.51 11.51 -3.38
C ALA A 530 40.24 12.75 -3.95
N LYS A 531 41.56 12.83 -3.74
CA LYS A 531 42.40 13.92 -4.29
C LYS A 531 42.43 13.92 -5.81
N ALA A 532 42.52 12.74 -6.43
CA ALA A 532 42.47 12.63 -7.88
C ALA A 532 41.10 13.06 -8.42
N ALA A 533 40.01 12.75 -7.73
CA ALA A 533 38.66 13.13 -8.10
C ALA A 533 38.46 14.65 -8.05
N GLU A 534 39.02 15.35 -7.06
CA GLU A 534 39.03 16.82 -7.03
C GLU A 534 39.72 17.40 -8.27
N SER A 535 40.93 16.93 -8.58
CA SER A 535 41.66 17.37 -9.79
C SER A 535 40.91 17.04 -11.09
N VAL A 536 40.25 15.88 -11.15
CA VAL A 536 39.42 15.47 -12.30
C VAL A 536 38.17 16.34 -12.44
N LYS A 537 37.52 16.74 -11.34
CA LYS A 537 36.36 17.65 -11.36
C LYS A 537 36.76 19.02 -11.94
N GLU A 538 37.92 19.54 -11.56
CA GLU A 538 38.45 20.81 -12.09
C GLU A 538 38.86 20.72 -13.57
N ALA A 539 39.48 19.62 -13.97
CA ALA A 539 39.97 19.39 -15.34
C ALA A 539 39.02 18.55 -16.20
N ARG A 540 37.73 18.49 -15.85
CA ARG A 540 36.75 17.61 -16.49
C ARG A 540 36.65 17.92 -17.99
N ALA A 541 36.83 16.89 -18.82
CA ALA A 541 36.80 16.96 -20.28
C ALA A 541 35.87 15.88 -20.86
N PRO A 542 34.54 16.12 -20.88
CA PRO A 542 33.57 15.18 -21.44
C PRO A 542 33.78 15.00 -22.94
N VAL A 543 33.69 13.76 -23.41
CA VAL A 543 33.75 13.46 -24.84
C VAL A 543 32.42 13.81 -25.53
N ALA A 544 32.45 14.22 -26.80
CA ALA A 544 31.25 14.54 -27.57
C ALA A 544 30.32 13.31 -27.74
N ALA A 545 29.01 13.55 -27.74
CA ALA A 545 27.99 12.49 -27.82
C ALA A 545 28.01 11.69 -29.14
N ASP A 546 28.55 12.28 -30.21
CA ASP A 546 28.71 11.66 -31.53
C ASP A 546 30.04 10.88 -31.68
N ASN A 547 30.86 10.79 -30.62
CA ASN A 547 32.11 10.03 -30.65
C ASN A 547 31.84 8.53 -30.88
N PRO A 548 32.50 7.87 -31.86
CA PRO A 548 32.21 6.48 -32.21
C PRO A 548 32.56 5.48 -31.10
N PHE A 549 33.56 5.76 -30.26
CA PHE A 549 33.92 4.89 -29.14
C PHE A 549 32.88 4.97 -28.00
N LEU A 550 32.31 6.15 -27.77
CA LEU A 550 31.20 6.31 -26.82
C LEU A 550 29.93 5.61 -27.32
N GLN A 551 29.63 5.69 -28.63
CA GLN A 551 28.52 4.93 -29.23
C GLN A 551 28.73 3.42 -29.12
N MET A 552 29.96 2.94 -29.37
CA MET A 552 30.32 1.53 -29.19
C MET A 552 30.18 1.09 -27.72
N GLN A 553 30.59 1.93 -26.75
CA GLN A 553 30.39 1.67 -25.32
C GLN A 553 28.90 1.50 -24.99
N THR A 554 28.06 2.41 -25.47
CA THR A 554 26.61 2.36 -25.27
C THR A 554 25.99 1.11 -25.90
N ALA A 555 26.39 0.75 -27.12
CA ALA A 555 25.93 -0.47 -27.79
C ALA A 555 26.33 -1.74 -27.02
N MET A 556 27.57 -1.79 -26.49
CA MET A 556 28.04 -2.89 -25.65
C MET A 556 27.21 -2.99 -24.36
N SER A 557 26.97 -1.86 -23.68
CA SER A 557 26.14 -1.84 -22.48
C SER A 557 24.73 -2.35 -22.76
N ASN A 558 24.11 -1.90 -23.86
CA ASN A 558 22.77 -2.37 -24.25
C ASN A 558 22.76 -3.87 -24.55
N ALA A 559 23.84 -4.42 -25.13
CA ALA A 559 23.97 -5.86 -25.36
C ALA A 559 24.12 -6.65 -24.04
N VAL A 560 24.86 -6.12 -23.07
CA VAL A 560 24.97 -6.70 -21.71
C VAL A 560 23.61 -6.71 -21.01
N ILE A 561 22.89 -5.59 -21.04
CA ILE A 561 21.53 -5.47 -20.49
C ILE A 561 20.60 -6.50 -21.15
N ALA A 562 20.55 -6.54 -22.48
CA ALA A 562 19.73 -7.49 -23.22
C ALA A 562 20.08 -8.95 -22.92
N SER A 563 21.36 -9.27 -22.67
CA SER A 563 21.79 -10.61 -22.29
C SER A 563 21.31 -11.01 -20.90
N PHE A 564 21.35 -10.09 -19.94
CA PHE A 564 20.82 -10.33 -18.59
C PHE A 564 19.29 -10.39 -18.57
N ASP A 565 18.61 -9.57 -19.37
CA ASP A 565 17.16 -9.64 -19.54
C ASP A 565 16.75 -10.98 -20.17
N LEU A 566 17.45 -11.44 -21.22
CA LEU A 566 17.20 -12.76 -21.81
C LEU A 566 17.41 -13.89 -20.78
N TYR A 567 18.49 -13.82 -19.98
CA TYR A 567 18.71 -14.78 -18.90
C TYR A 567 17.59 -14.76 -17.87
N ARG A 568 17.15 -13.58 -17.42
CA ARG A 568 16.02 -13.43 -16.49
C ARG A 568 14.77 -14.09 -17.06
N ASP A 569 14.40 -13.76 -18.29
CA ASP A 569 13.16 -14.23 -18.90
C ASP A 569 13.19 -15.77 -19.09
N MET A 570 14.34 -16.34 -19.47
CA MET A 570 14.53 -17.79 -19.56
C MET A 570 14.47 -18.47 -18.19
N ARG A 571 15.14 -17.89 -17.18
CA ARG A 571 15.13 -18.41 -15.80
C ARG A 571 13.71 -18.41 -15.24
N ASP A 572 12.99 -17.31 -15.40
CA ASP A 572 11.66 -17.12 -14.84
C ASP A 572 10.65 -18.07 -15.48
N ALA A 573 10.70 -18.25 -16.81
CA ALA A 573 9.90 -19.25 -17.52
C ALA A 573 10.22 -20.68 -17.06
N ALA A 574 11.51 -21.02 -16.88
CA ALA A 574 11.91 -22.34 -16.39
C ALA A 574 11.43 -22.59 -14.95
N VAL A 575 11.55 -21.60 -14.07
CA VAL A 575 11.05 -21.65 -12.68
C VAL A 575 9.55 -21.94 -12.65
N GLU A 576 8.76 -21.18 -13.41
CA GLU A 576 7.31 -21.39 -13.49
C GLU A 576 6.97 -22.78 -14.04
N GLN A 577 7.62 -23.20 -15.13
CA GLN A 577 7.34 -24.51 -15.73
C GLN A 577 7.70 -25.67 -14.80
N ILE A 578 8.84 -25.59 -14.09
CA ILE A 578 9.23 -26.61 -13.13
C ILE A 578 8.24 -26.65 -11.97
N PHE A 579 7.87 -25.49 -11.42
CA PHE A 579 6.89 -25.42 -10.34
C PHE A 579 5.56 -26.07 -10.74
N GLU A 580 5.01 -25.66 -11.89
CA GLU A 580 3.74 -26.18 -12.41
C GLU A 580 3.80 -27.70 -12.63
N THR A 581 4.92 -28.21 -13.16
CA THR A 581 5.11 -29.63 -13.45
C THR A 581 5.24 -30.46 -12.17
N VAL A 582 6.06 -30.01 -11.23
CA VAL A 582 6.34 -30.75 -9.99
C VAL A 582 5.13 -30.74 -9.07
N TYR A 583 4.60 -29.56 -8.76
CA TYR A 583 3.49 -29.40 -7.81
C TYR A 583 2.11 -29.66 -8.44
N GLY A 584 2.04 -29.72 -9.77
CA GLY A 584 0.87 -30.22 -10.51
C GLY A 584 0.80 -31.74 -10.64
N ALA A 585 1.83 -32.49 -10.22
CA ALA A 585 1.87 -33.93 -10.40
C ALA A 585 0.79 -34.65 -9.56
N PRO A 586 -0.12 -35.44 -10.15
CA PRO A 586 -1.26 -36.03 -9.43
C PRO A 586 -0.87 -36.91 -8.24
N TRP A 587 0.22 -37.68 -8.35
CA TRP A 587 0.71 -38.53 -7.26
C TRP A 587 1.20 -37.70 -6.07
N LEU A 588 1.79 -36.52 -6.33
CA LEU A 588 2.31 -35.65 -5.29
C LEU A 588 1.18 -34.90 -4.59
N GLN A 589 0.18 -34.44 -5.35
CA GLN A 589 -1.04 -33.85 -4.78
C GLN A 589 -1.80 -34.86 -3.91
N ALA A 590 -1.91 -36.11 -4.36
CA ALA A 590 -2.50 -37.19 -3.56
C ALA A 590 -1.68 -37.47 -2.29
N PHE A 591 -0.35 -37.46 -2.38
CA PHE A 591 0.54 -37.59 -1.21
C PHE A 591 0.40 -36.43 -0.22
N ALA A 592 0.13 -35.22 -0.71
CA ALA A 592 -0.17 -34.05 0.11
C ALA A 592 -1.58 -34.08 0.73
N GLY A 593 -2.38 -35.12 0.45
CA GLY A 593 -3.73 -35.29 0.97
C GLY A 593 -4.79 -34.43 0.27
N LEU A 594 -4.50 -33.89 -0.92
CA LEU A 594 -5.48 -33.13 -1.69
C LEU A 594 -6.49 -34.09 -2.35
N PRO A 595 -7.81 -33.79 -2.29
CA PRO A 595 -8.83 -34.66 -2.85
C PRO A 595 -8.67 -34.83 -4.37
N PRO A 596 -9.15 -35.95 -4.95
CA PRO A 596 -9.16 -36.12 -6.41
C PRO A 596 -9.97 -35.01 -7.06
N ARG A 597 -9.54 -34.62 -8.27
CA ARG A 597 -10.16 -33.55 -9.06
C ARG A 597 -11.68 -33.76 -9.15
N SER A 598 -12.47 -32.86 -8.56
CA SER A 598 -13.92 -32.82 -8.79
C SER A 598 -14.28 -31.49 -9.44
N ASP A 599 -15.20 -31.51 -10.40
CA ASP A 599 -15.66 -30.31 -11.12
C ASP A 599 -16.47 -29.36 -10.21
N SER A 600 -16.74 -29.74 -8.95
CA SER A 600 -17.60 -29.02 -8.00
C SER A 600 -16.85 -28.02 -7.09
N GLU A 601 -15.52 -28.04 -7.05
CA GLU A 601 -14.72 -27.20 -6.13
C GLU A 601 -14.15 -25.93 -6.80
N ALA A 602 -14.29 -25.78 -8.12
CA ALA A 602 -13.64 -24.71 -8.89
C ALA A 602 -14.16 -23.28 -8.63
N ASN A 603 -15.18 -23.10 -7.79
CA ASN A 603 -15.83 -21.80 -7.53
C ASN A 603 -16.17 -21.55 -6.05
N ALA A 604 -15.74 -22.40 -5.13
CA ALA A 604 -15.96 -22.13 -3.71
C ALA A 604 -14.91 -21.11 -3.24
N ALA A 605 -15.34 -19.92 -2.80
CA ALA A 605 -14.47 -19.06 -1.98
C ALA A 605 -13.94 -19.86 -0.79
N LEU A 606 -12.82 -19.45 -0.20
CA LEU A 606 -12.29 -20.04 1.03
C LEU A 606 -13.28 -19.78 2.16
N THR A 607 -14.34 -20.58 2.22
CA THR A 607 -15.39 -20.54 3.22
C THR A 607 -15.19 -21.78 4.09
N GLU A 608 -15.01 -21.57 5.41
CA GLU A 608 -14.98 -22.68 6.35
C GLU A 608 -16.31 -23.47 6.27
N PRO A 609 -16.26 -24.81 6.37
CA PRO A 609 -17.47 -25.59 6.63
C PRO A 609 -17.98 -25.28 8.05
N GLY A 610 -19.15 -24.64 8.16
CA GLY A 610 -19.84 -24.47 9.44
C GLY A 610 -20.53 -23.12 9.68
N ASP A 611 -20.26 -22.10 8.86
CA ASP A 611 -20.70 -20.72 9.13
C ASP A 611 -22.00 -20.33 8.41
N THR A 612 -22.60 -21.22 7.61
CA THR A 612 -23.77 -20.86 6.79
C THR A 612 -25.00 -20.55 7.63
N GLU A 613 -25.23 -21.28 8.72
CA GLU A 613 -26.42 -21.10 9.57
C GLU A 613 -26.31 -19.88 10.49
N GLU A 614 -25.15 -19.64 11.13
CA GLU A 614 -24.92 -18.44 11.94
C GLU A 614 -24.94 -17.16 11.08
N ARG A 615 -24.42 -17.24 9.86
CA ARG A 615 -24.44 -16.16 8.87
C ARG A 615 -25.84 -15.84 8.36
N GLU A 616 -26.62 -16.86 7.97
CA GLU A 616 -28.01 -16.66 7.55
C GLU A 616 -28.83 -16.05 8.70
N ALA A 617 -28.59 -16.50 9.93
CA ALA A 617 -29.22 -15.92 11.12
C ALA A 617 -28.81 -14.44 11.35
N SER A 618 -27.52 -14.10 11.19
CA SER A 618 -27.04 -12.72 11.34
C SER A 618 -27.59 -11.78 10.26
N ILE A 619 -27.65 -12.22 9.00
CA ILE A 619 -28.23 -11.42 7.90
C ILE A 619 -29.72 -11.20 8.12
N VAL A 620 -30.45 -12.24 8.56
CA VAL A 620 -31.88 -12.11 8.88
C VAL A 620 -32.09 -11.15 10.05
N ALA A 621 -31.30 -11.25 11.12
CA ALA A 621 -31.38 -10.34 12.27
C ALA A 621 -31.08 -8.89 11.87
N GLU A 622 -30.09 -8.66 11.01
CA GLU A 622 -29.75 -7.33 10.49
C GLU A 622 -30.87 -6.76 9.61
N HIS A 623 -31.46 -7.58 8.71
CA HIS A 623 -32.61 -7.17 7.91
C HIS A 623 -33.82 -6.80 8.78
N GLU A 624 -34.11 -7.55 9.83
CA GLU A 624 -35.18 -7.21 10.77
C GLU A 624 -34.89 -5.91 11.53
N ARG A 625 -33.64 -5.68 11.96
CA ARG A 625 -33.23 -4.41 12.58
C ARG A 625 -33.42 -3.24 11.61
N LEU A 626 -32.90 -3.35 10.39
CA LEU A 626 -33.04 -2.32 9.36
C LEU A 626 -34.51 -2.05 8.98
N ARG A 627 -35.37 -3.08 8.95
CA ARG A 627 -36.81 -2.87 8.76
C ARG A 627 -37.43 -2.05 9.89
N HIS A 628 -37.02 -2.28 11.13
CA HIS A 628 -37.45 -1.49 12.27
C HIS A 628 -36.96 -0.04 12.18
N ASP A 629 -35.70 0.16 11.82
CA ASP A 629 -35.05 1.48 11.73
C ASP A 629 -35.55 2.33 10.55
N MET A 630 -36.32 1.74 9.62
CA MET A 630 -36.85 2.42 8.44
C MET A 630 -37.64 3.70 8.79
N THR A 631 -38.33 3.70 9.93
CA THR A 631 -39.15 4.84 10.42
C THR A 631 -38.50 5.65 11.53
N GLU A 632 -37.31 5.27 11.99
CA GLU A 632 -36.60 5.93 13.09
C GLU A 632 -35.63 7.01 12.58
N GLY A 633 -35.49 8.10 13.36
CA GLY A 633 -34.64 9.25 13.03
C GLY A 633 -35.38 10.58 12.93
N GLY A 634 -34.71 11.59 12.38
CA GLY A 634 -35.19 12.95 12.28
C GLY A 634 -34.77 13.64 10.98
N LEU A 635 -34.54 14.96 11.05
CA LEU A 635 -34.21 15.77 9.88
C LEU A 635 -32.88 15.36 9.24
N LEU A 636 -31.87 15.01 10.04
CA LEU A 636 -30.54 14.65 9.55
C LEU A 636 -30.62 13.36 8.73
N GLU A 637 -31.21 12.31 9.29
CA GLU A 637 -31.40 11.00 8.68
C GLU A 637 -32.24 11.14 7.40
N ALA A 638 -33.33 11.93 7.45
CA ALA A 638 -34.17 12.21 6.29
C ALA A 638 -33.39 12.94 5.17
N SER A 639 -32.55 13.92 5.52
CA SER A 639 -31.73 14.65 4.55
C SER A 639 -30.65 13.78 3.92
N VAL A 640 -29.96 12.96 4.71
CA VAL A 640 -28.93 12.03 4.21
C VAL A 640 -29.57 10.97 3.30
N ARG A 641 -30.69 10.37 3.74
CA ARG A 641 -31.44 9.39 2.94
C ARG A 641 -31.92 9.98 1.62
N ALA A 642 -32.43 11.20 1.63
CA ALA A 642 -32.81 11.93 0.43
C ALA A 642 -31.65 12.14 -0.53
N LEU A 643 -30.49 12.61 -0.04
CA LEU A 643 -29.30 12.84 -0.86
C LEU A 643 -28.79 11.54 -1.51
N LEU A 644 -28.72 10.45 -0.75
CA LEU A 644 -28.29 9.14 -1.25
C LEU A 644 -29.26 8.59 -2.30
N TYR A 645 -30.57 8.75 -2.10
CA TYR A 645 -31.59 8.28 -3.04
C TYR A 645 -31.56 9.04 -4.37
N VAL A 646 -31.46 10.36 -4.34
CA VAL A 646 -31.40 11.19 -5.56
C VAL A 646 -30.21 10.82 -6.45
N LYS A 647 -29.14 10.30 -5.86
CA LYS A 647 -27.88 9.99 -6.54
C LYS A 647 -27.59 8.50 -6.68
N ARG A 648 -28.63 7.66 -6.61
CA ARG A 648 -28.46 6.20 -6.71
C ARG A 648 -28.03 5.70 -8.08
N THR A 649 -28.23 6.49 -9.16
CA THR A 649 -27.90 6.07 -10.53
C THR A 649 -26.53 6.59 -10.99
N HIS A 650 -26.05 7.75 -10.54
CA HIS A 650 -24.63 8.10 -10.68
C HIS A 650 -23.78 7.34 -9.65
N GLY A 651 -23.00 6.37 -10.12
CA GLY A 651 -22.06 5.65 -9.28
C GLY A 651 -20.93 6.52 -8.70
N GLU A 652 -20.48 7.57 -9.37
CA GLU A 652 -19.22 8.23 -8.98
C GLU A 652 -19.40 9.29 -7.86
N ALA A 653 -18.68 9.12 -6.74
CA ALA A 653 -18.48 10.12 -5.71
C ALA A 653 -17.18 10.90 -5.98
N ASP A 654 -17.22 12.23 -5.91
CA ASP A 654 -16.08 13.11 -6.19
C ASP A 654 -15.86 14.05 -4.99
N GLU A 655 -14.60 14.36 -4.68
CA GLU A 655 -14.15 15.27 -3.61
C GLU A 655 -15.03 16.53 -3.47
N ARG A 656 -15.43 17.15 -4.58
CA ARG A 656 -16.25 18.38 -4.58
C ARG A 656 -17.60 18.18 -3.93
N ARG A 657 -18.26 17.07 -4.28
CA ARG A 657 -19.61 16.72 -3.78
C ARG A 657 -19.55 16.50 -2.28
N PHE A 658 -18.48 15.84 -1.85
CA PHE A 658 -18.24 15.56 -0.46
C PHE A 658 -18.00 16.82 0.36
N ASN A 659 -17.10 17.70 -0.09
CA ASN A 659 -16.78 18.94 0.63
C ASN A 659 -18.03 19.81 0.81
N LEU A 660 -18.88 19.88 -0.21
CA LEU A 660 -20.15 20.60 -0.15
C LEU A 660 -21.18 19.92 0.77
N ALA A 661 -21.31 18.59 0.69
CA ALA A 661 -22.21 17.82 1.56
C ALA A 661 -21.79 17.96 3.03
N ARG A 662 -20.49 17.90 3.32
CA ARG A 662 -19.91 18.12 4.64
C ARG A 662 -20.22 19.52 5.18
N GLU A 663 -20.01 20.56 4.37
CA GLU A 663 -20.30 21.93 4.79
C GLU A 663 -21.79 22.14 5.12
N MET A 664 -22.69 21.54 4.33
CA MET A 664 -24.14 21.65 4.56
C MET A 664 -24.62 20.81 5.75
N LEU A 665 -24.09 19.60 5.93
CA LEU A 665 -24.46 18.71 7.04
C LEU A 665 -23.91 19.20 8.39
N SER A 666 -22.78 19.89 8.39
CA SER A 666 -22.28 20.59 9.59
C SER A 666 -23.24 21.66 10.13
N LYS A 667 -24.19 22.15 9.30
CA LYS A 667 -25.24 23.10 9.70
C LYS A 667 -26.49 22.40 10.26
N LEU A 668 -26.61 21.09 10.08
CA LEU A 668 -27.75 20.27 10.50
C LEU A 668 -27.48 19.47 11.78
N SER A 669 -26.22 19.30 12.19
CA SER A 669 -25.84 18.61 13.43
C SER A 669 -24.49 19.07 13.96
N ASP A 670 -24.41 19.27 15.29
CA ASP A 670 -23.14 19.49 16.03
C ASP A 670 -22.44 18.17 16.40
N GLN A 671 -23.05 17.02 16.07
CA GLN A 671 -22.48 15.70 16.33
C GLN A 671 -21.35 15.45 15.31
N GLY A 672 -20.10 15.34 15.79
CA GLY A 672 -18.90 15.27 14.94
C GLY A 672 -18.91 14.15 13.87
N ILE A 673 -17.87 14.14 13.01
CA ILE A 673 -17.82 13.34 11.78
C ILE A 673 -18.10 11.84 11.96
N LEU A 674 -17.76 11.24 13.11
CA LEU A 674 -18.06 9.83 13.42
C LEU A 674 -19.55 9.54 13.54
N ALA A 675 -20.31 10.42 14.19
CA ALA A 675 -21.76 10.26 14.30
C ALA A 675 -22.41 10.41 12.90
N PHE A 676 -21.90 11.37 12.13
CA PHE A 676 -22.33 11.55 10.75
C PHE A 676 -22.02 10.32 9.87
N LYS A 677 -20.85 9.70 10.03
CA LYS A 677 -20.49 8.44 9.36
C LYS A 677 -21.50 7.33 9.62
N HIS A 678 -21.87 7.16 10.89
CA HIS A 678 -22.84 6.15 11.28
C HIS A 678 -24.18 6.38 10.59
N VAL A 679 -24.68 7.63 10.59
CA VAL A 679 -25.92 8.00 9.88
C VAL A 679 -25.81 7.70 8.38
N VAL A 680 -24.73 8.08 7.71
CA VAL A 680 -24.54 7.80 6.27
C VAL A 680 -24.59 6.30 5.99
N ARG A 681 -23.88 5.48 6.79
CA ARG A 681 -23.86 4.03 6.65
C ARG A 681 -25.25 3.40 6.86
N GLU A 682 -25.95 3.79 7.92
CA GLU A 682 -27.29 3.29 8.21
C GLU A 682 -28.29 3.68 7.13
N GLN A 683 -28.32 4.95 6.71
CA GLN A 683 -29.25 5.39 5.66
C GLN A 683 -28.94 4.73 4.31
N ALA A 684 -27.67 4.48 4.00
CA ALA A 684 -27.28 3.70 2.82
C ALA A 684 -27.73 2.23 2.92
N ALA A 685 -27.63 1.61 4.09
CA ALA A 685 -28.12 0.24 4.33
C ALA A 685 -29.64 0.14 4.14
N LEU A 686 -30.41 1.10 4.69
CA LEU A 686 -31.87 1.15 4.54
C LEU A 686 -32.30 1.28 3.07
N LEU A 687 -31.66 2.18 2.32
CA LEU A 687 -31.97 2.38 0.89
C LEU A 687 -31.63 1.15 0.04
N ARG A 688 -30.62 0.38 0.41
CA ARG A 688 -30.28 -0.87 -0.26
C ARG A 688 -31.25 -1.99 0.06
N LEU A 689 -31.76 -2.04 1.30
CA LEU A 689 -32.74 -3.02 1.71
C LEU A 689 -34.08 -2.82 1.00
N ASP A 690 -34.62 -1.60 1.03
CA ASP A 690 -35.85 -1.22 0.34
C ASP A 690 -35.89 0.29 0.10
N SER A 691 -35.50 0.70 -1.12
CA SER A 691 -35.43 2.12 -1.47
C SER A 691 -36.78 2.82 -1.43
N GLU A 692 -37.87 2.12 -1.77
CA GLU A 692 -39.20 2.72 -1.83
C GLU A 692 -39.75 2.92 -0.42
N ALA A 693 -39.68 1.89 0.43
CA ALA A 693 -40.10 2.00 1.83
C ALA A 693 -39.29 3.07 2.59
N ALA A 694 -37.99 3.18 2.30
CA ALA A 694 -37.12 4.20 2.89
C ALA A 694 -37.58 5.63 2.54
N ILE A 695 -37.99 5.88 1.30
CA ILE A 695 -38.47 7.19 0.85
C ILE A 695 -39.89 7.49 1.35
N ASP A 696 -40.75 6.47 1.37
CA ASP A 696 -42.11 6.60 1.89
C ASP A 696 -42.15 6.89 3.40
N ALA A 697 -41.08 6.56 4.13
CA ALA A 697 -40.92 6.89 5.56
C ALA A 697 -40.49 8.35 5.83
N LEU A 698 -39.97 9.09 4.83
CA LEU A 698 -39.48 10.47 5.01
C LEU A 698 -40.49 11.44 5.66
N PRO A 699 -41.80 11.43 5.32
CA PRO A 699 -42.77 12.31 5.97
C PRO A 699 -42.87 12.10 7.49
N GLY A 700 -42.64 10.87 7.98
CA GLY A 700 -42.62 10.53 9.40
C GLY A 700 -41.41 11.13 10.10
N LEU A 701 -40.22 10.93 9.54
CA LEU A 701 -38.95 11.47 10.05
C LEU A 701 -38.96 13.00 10.15
N LEU A 702 -39.57 13.66 9.17
CA LEU A 702 -39.66 15.13 9.13
C LEU A 702 -40.72 15.71 10.09
N ALA A 703 -41.62 14.89 10.66
CA ALA A 703 -42.78 15.40 11.42
C ALA A 703 -42.38 16.19 12.67
N SER A 704 -41.29 15.79 13.33
CA SER A 704 -40.77 16.42 14.55
C SER A 704 -39.99 17.71 14.27
N ALA A 705 -39.43 17.88 13.07
CA ALA A 705 -38.54 19.00 12.72
C ALA A 705 -39.27 20.36 12.51
N PRO A 706 -38.64 21.51 12.81
CA PRO A 706 -39.21 22.83 12.51
C PRO A 706 -39.42 23.07 11.01
N PRO A 707 -40.51 23.72 10.55
CA PRO A 707 -40.78 23.94 9.13
C PRO A 707 -39.68 24.73 8.40
N ASP A 708 -39.05 25.67 9.08
CA ASP A 708 -37.94 26.45 8.53
C ASP A 708 -36.72 25.56 8.24
N ASN A 709 -36.39 24.65 9.16
CA ASN A 709 -35.27 23.73 8.98
C ASN A 709 -35.53 22.73 7.84
N ILE A 710 -36.76 22.24 7.69
CA ILE A 710 -37.16 21.38 6.57
C ILE A 710 -36.98 22.12 5.22
N ARG A 711 -37.36 23.41 5.16
CA ARG A 711 -37.18 24.24 3.95
C ARG A 711 -35.71 24.49 3.63
N THR A 712 -34.89 24.75 4.65
CA THR A 712 -33.44 24.90 4.48
C THR A 712 -32.83 23.62 3.95
N ALA A 713 -33.13 22.47 4.56
CA ALA A 713 -32.66 21.17 4.11
C ALA A 713 -33.07 20.87 2.65
N ALA A 714 -34.31 21.15 2.26
CA ALA A 714 -34.77 20.97 0.88
C ALA A 714 -33.96 21.83 -0.11
N ARG A 715 -33.68 23.09 0.25
CA ARG A 715 -32.85 24.00 -0.57
C ARG A 715 -31.42 23.50 -0.71
N ASP A 716 -30.86 22.95 0.35
CA ASP A 716 -29.50 22.43 0.36
C ASP A 716 -29.40 21.14 -0.48
N ILE A 717 -30.41 20.26 -0.41
CA ILE A 717 -30.53 19.07 -1.29
C ILE A 717 -30.62 19.47 -2.76
N ASP A 718 -31.44 20.47 -3.10
CA ASP A 718 -31.59 20.97 -4.47
C ASP A 718 -30.28 21.55 -5.01
N LYS A 719 -29.59 22.37 -4.20
CA LYS A 719 -28.25 22.90 -4.55
C LYS A 719 -27.24 21.80 -4.79
N LEU A 720 -27.11 20.84 -3.87
CA LEU A 720 -26.18 19.71 -3.98
C LEU A 720 -26.43 18.88 -5.25
N SER A 721 -27.71 18.67 -5.56
CA SER A 721 -28.11 17.85 -6.70
C SER A 721 -27.86 18.55 -8.04
N THR A 722 -27.90 19.89 -8.07
CA THR A 722 -27.73 20.71 -9.29
C THR A 722 -26.29 21.16 -9.57
N VAL A 723 -25.35 20.96 -8.63
CA VAL A 723 -23.91 21.26 -8.83
C VAL A 723 -23.32 20.45 -10.00
N LEU A 724 -23.84 19.27 -10.32
CA LEU A 724 -23.40 18.47 -11.46
C LEU A 724 -24.61 17.98 -12.26
N THR A 725 -24.38 17.60 -13.52
CA THR A 725 -25.43 17.08 -14.39
C THR A 725 -26.09 15.85 -13.77
N LEU A 726 -27.37 15.99 -13.43
CA LEU A 726 -28.26 14.88 -13.10
C LEU A 726 -28.64 14.14 -14.38
N ASP A 727 -28.86 12.83 -14.31
CA ASP A 727 -29.58 12.13 -15.38
C ASP A 727 -31.12 12.35 -15.25
N ASP A 728 -31.91 11.80 -16.17
CA ASP A 728 -33.38 11.95 -16.15
C ASP A 728 -34.04 11.25 -14.95
N HIS A 729 -33.48 10.13 -14.48
CA HIS A 729 -33.97 9.41 -13.31
C HIS A 729 -33.66 10.17 -12.03
N GLU A 730 -32.45 10.71 -11.88
CA GLU A 730 -32.06 11.51 -10.71
C GLU A 730 -32.84 12.82 -10.63
N ARG A 731 -33.16 13.44 -11.77
CA ARG A 731 -34.07 14.60 -11.81
C ARG A 731 -35.46 14.25 -11.28
N ALA A 732 -35.98 13.08 -11.65
CA ALA A 732 -37.27 12.61 -11.16
C ALA A 732 -37.22 12.28 -9.66
N ASP A 733 -36.16 11.61 -9.20
CA ASP A 733 -35.93 11.29 -7.79
C ASP A 733 -35.79 12.58 -6.95
N LEU A 734 -35.07 13.60 -7.45
CA LEU A 734 -34.98 14.91 -6.81
C LEU A 734 -36.34 15.59 -6.70
N ALA A 735 -37.13 15.60 -7.78
CA ALA A 735 -38.46 16.20 -7.78
C ALA A 735 -39.39 15.51 -6.76
N ARG A 736 -39.32 14.17 -6.66
CA ARG A 736 -40.06 13.39 -5.66
C ARG A 736 -39.68 13.79 -4.24
N VAL A 737 -38.38 13.82 -3.93
CA VAL A 737 -37.85 14.21 -2.62
C VAL A 737 -38.27 15.64 -2.25
N LEU A 738 -38.08 16.61 -3.14
CA LEU A 738 -38.42 18.01 -2.87
C LEU A 738 -39.92 18.19 -2.61
N THR A 739 -40.77 17.45 -3.34
CA THR A 739 -42.22 17.44 -3.11
C THR A 739 -42.56 16.94 -1.70
N ILE A 740 -41.91 15.86 -1.23
CA ILE A 740 -42.11 15.32 0.12
C ILE A 740 -41.72 16.36 1.19
N PHE A 741 -40.54 16.98 1.06
CA PHE A 741 -40.07 18.00 1.99
C PHE A 741 -40.98 19.24 2.02
N GLU A 742 -41.46 19.67 0.85
CA GLU A 742 -42.38 20.80 0.73
C GLU A 742 -43.71 20.49 1.44
N SER A 743 -44.31 19.32 1.17
CA SER A 743 -45.55 18.86 1.81
C SER A 743 -45.39 18.75 3.34
N ALA A 744 -44.27 18.22 3.83
CA ALA A 744 -43.98 18.12 5.26
C ALA A 744 -43.90 19.50 5.94
N SER A 745 -43.26 20.48 5.29
CA SER A 745 -43.16 21.85 5.81
C SER A 745 -44.52 22.56 5.91
N LYS A 746 -45.46 22.28 4.98
CA LYS A 746 -46.81 22.86 4.94
C LYS A 746 -47.76 22.25 5.97
N LYS A 747 -47.68 20.93 6.22
CA LYS A 747 -48.58 20.18 7.13
C LYS A 747 -48.49 20.63 8.60
N LYS A 748 -47.37 21.24 8.99
CA LYS A 748 -47.15 21.80 10.34
C LYS A 748 -47.57 23.27 10.45
N ALA A 749 -47.54 24.02 9.34
CA ALA A 749 -48.07 25.38 9.28
C ALA A 749 -49.60 25.42 9.48
N SER A 750 -50.33 24.40 9.00
CA SER A 750 -51.78 24.28 9.23
C SER A 750 -52.13 23.88 10.67
N ARG A 751 -51.37 22.98 11.31
CA ARG A 751 -51.57 22.58 12.72
C ARG A 751 -51.34 23.71 13.73
N ARG A 752 -50.50 24.70 13.41
CA ARG A 752 -50.28 25.88 14.27
C ARG A 752 -51.37 26.95 14.08
N ALA A 753 -52.24 26.80 13.08
CA ALA A 753 -53.31 27.74 12.75
C ALA A 753 -54.69 27.32 13.30
N GLU A 754 -54.80 26.21 14.04
CA GLU A 754 -56.02 25.91 14.81
C GLU A 754 -55.93 26.58 16.19
N PRO A 755 -56.80 27.56 16.51
CA PRO A 755 -56.86 28.11 17.85
C PRO A 755 -57.45 27.04 18.79
N ALA A 756 -56.82 26.88 19.95
CA ALA A 756 -57.32 26.06 21.05
C ALA A 756 -58.78 26.42 21.35
N ARG A 757 -59.72 25.55 20.97
CA ARG A 757 -61.07 25.58 21.51
C ARG A 757 -61.00 25.18 22.97
N GLN A 758 -61.02 26.18 23.85
CA GLN A 758 -61.42 26.01 25.24
C GLN A 758 -62.73 25.24 25.29
N GLN A 759 -62.70 24.02 25.83
CA GLN A 759 -63.89 23.40 26.38
C GLN A 759 -64.21 24.09 27.70
N VAL A 760 -65.26 24.91 27.69
CA VAL A 760 -66.06 25.25 28.86
C VAL A 760 -67.28 24.35 28.79
N GLU A 761 -67.28 23.29 29.58
CA GLU A 761 -68.33 22.88 30.55
C GLU A 761 -67.90 21.58 31.24
#